data_AF-A0A7X7Z5Y2-F1
#
_entry.id   AF-A0A7X7Z5Y2-F1
#
_cell.length_a   1.000
_cell.length_b   1.000
_cell.length_c   1.000
_cell.angle_alpha   90.00
_cell.angle_beta   90.00
_cell.angle_gamma   90.00
#
_symmetry.space_group_name_H-M   'P 1'
#
loop_
_entity.id
_entity.type
_entity.pdbx_description
1 polymer ?
#
loop_
_entity_poly.entity_id
_entity_poly.type
_entity_poly.pdbx_seq_one_letter_code
_entity_poly.pdbx_strand_id
1 'polypeptide(L)'
;MKRLYLLSALFFSLLSIRAQGLKSDTIDVVHYELHLSIMNFSAKNLDGYAILTLTPKMNPIAHIPIDLLALTVDSVKVNGQSVLSWARDDKTLRIPLPNPASIGDTLKVRIRYHGTPVVEPAGWGGFHFNSWIAYNLGVAFQADPHNYGRAWFPCVDDFIDRATYDYFITTESDKKAVCGGVFLGSTPQPNSTITWHWRMNQTIPAYLASVAVADYQEFSHVYNGMAGPVPVSLFFRPGDSMAVAGLFANLDGILSVYESHWGPYPFERVGYVGTIEGAMEHAANVAFPVSSLNSSSEWLYAHELSHMWFGDKITCSSPEDMWLNEGWAVFNESLYREGIYGYDAYRNNMNQKLASVLRLCHIKDQGYRALYGIPNAYTYGETVYQKGGVVVHTLRNYLGDSLFFPAMQAFLDSFAFQPVSSFQLRDFLSAYTGIDMTAFFDGWVFSPGFPGFVVDSMSVAPSGNQFIVTVYIHQKSKGPAPIFNHNRLFLGFLDDNWNITERVMQFSGEYGVAAFTLPFHPLLCLADPFDRIADATTDFQKVIKSAGDYDFDNTYFRLSVDQLQDSVFVRVTHNWTAPDSLKTPTPGLTLSDYRYWRIDMAGPVPQATGRFYYSRPAYLDQTLLQNLNDSLVILYRPNPAADWQGIPFTRTGSLTGYIFVNNLQPGEYTLASWDELYVGRPKLQQEGKRILLIYPNPSTDRVSVEINSYSQPALLEIIDLNGRTVRVYNVSNTGNRFDFTTHGLNKATYWIRVTDSRGKFIASEAFSIK
;
A
#
# COMPACT_ATOMS: atom_id res chain seq x y z
N MET A 1 -22.94 44.99 45.94
CA MET A 1 -23.75 44.20 44.98
C MET A 1 -23.27 44.56 43.59
N LYS A 2 -22.51 43.65 42.94
CA LYS A 2 -22.90 42.90 41.71
C LYS A 2 -22.94 43.81 40.47
N ARG A 3 -22.25 43.57 39.34
CA ARG A 3 -21.50 42.42 38.77
C ARG A 3 -20.85 42.90 37.45
N LEU A 4 -19.72 42.26 37.08
CA LEU A 4 -19.18 41.97 35.72
C LEU A 4 -19.06 43.14 34.72
N TYR A 5 -17.92 43.40 34.07
CA TYR A 5 -17.13 42.45 33.27
C TYR A 5 -15.62 42.70 33.37
N LEU A 6 -14.89 41.62 33.63
CA LEU A 6 -13.46 41.44 33.48
C LEU A 6 -13.22 40.59 32.21
N LEU A 7 -12.02 40.70 31.64
CA LEU A 7 -11.40 39.86 30.60
C LEU A 7 -11.60 40.25 29.13
N SER A 8 -10.70 41.11 28.66
CA SER A 8 -10.25 41.17 27.27
C SER A 8 -8.78 41.59 27.19
N ALA A 9 -7.88 40.82 27.81
CA ALA A 9 -6.42 40.97 27.62
C ALA A 9 -5.68 39.73 28.14
N LEU A 10 -5.65 38.64 27.37
CA LEU A 10 -4.68 37.53 27.48
C LEU A 10 -5.11 36.44 26.50
N PHE A 11 -4.54 36.40 25.28
CA PHE A 11 -4.33 35.18 24.48
C PHE A 11 -3.68 35.58 23.14
N PHE A 12 -2.39 35.91 23.18
CA PHE A 12 -1.53 35.82 22.00
C PHE A 12 -0.12 35.47 22.49
N SER A 13 0.05 34.22 22.87
CA SER A 13 1.37 33.63 23.09
C SER A 13 1.25 32.13 22.89
N LEU A 14 2.17 31.60 22.08
CA LEU A 14 2.53 30.19 21.89
C LEU A 14 1.69 29.40 20.88
N LEU A 15 2.08 29.50 19.61
CA LEU A 15 2.18 28.36 18.70
C LEU A 15 3.42 28.56 17.83
N SER A 16 4.59 28.47 18.47
CA SER A 16 5.82 28.11 17.78
C SER A 16 6.03 26.63 18.07
N ILE A 17 5.49 25.76 17.21
CA ILE A 17 5.94 24.37 17.15
C ILE A 17 7.40 24.47 16.68
N ARG A 18 8.35 24.50 17.61
CA ARG A 18 9.73 24.20 17.26
C ARG A 18 9.74 22.71 16.95
N ALA A 19 10.06 22.36 15.70
CA ALA A 19 10.57 21.03 15.40
C ALA A 19 11.69 20.74 16.40
N GLN A 20 11.55 19.66 17.17
CA GLN A 20 12.59 19.24 18.08
C GLN A 20 13.73 18.71 17.19
N GLY A 21 14.85 19.43 17.13
CA GLY A 21 16.00 19.00 16.31
C GLY A 21 16.46 17.60 16.70
N LEU A 22 16.91 16.83 15.71
CA LEU A 22 17.43 15.49 15.92
C LEU A 22 18.74 15.57 16.72
N LYS A 23 19.09 14.50 17.45
CA LYS A 23 20.39 14.46 18.13
C LYS A 23 21.55 14.50 17.13
N SER A 24 21.35 13.88 15.97
CA SER A 24 22.23 13.93 14.80
C SER A 24 22.39 15.30 14.16
N ASP A 25 21.58 16.31 14.53
CA ASP A 25 21.83 17.72 14.18
C ASP A 25 22.89 18.36 15.11
N THR A 26 23.16 17.75 16.26
CA THR A 26 24.03 18.31 17.32
C THR A 26 25.39 17.62 17.41
N ILE A 27 25.43 16.30 17.20
CA ILE A 27 26.62 15.46 17.26
C ILE A 27 26.61 14.44 16.12
N ASP A 28 27.79 13.92 15.78
CA ASP A 28 28.00 12.80 14.86
C ASP A 28 28.74 11.69 15.62
N VAL A 29 28.20 10.48 15.73
CA VAL A 29 29.01 9.36 16.23
C VAL A 29 29.73 8.70 15.06
N VAL A 30 31.05 8.73 15.06
CA VAL A 30 31.86 8.19 13.95
C VAL A 30 32.24 6.72 14.16
N HIS A 31 32.29 6.28 15.42
CA HIS A 31 32.67 4.91 15.76
C HIS A 31 32.13 4.45 17.13
N TYR A 32 31.65 3.21 17.18
CA TYR A 32 31.25 2.50 18.40
C TYR A 32 32.17 1.32 18.69
N GLU A 33 32.74 1.22 19.89
CA GLU A 33 33.33 -0.01 20.41
C GLU A 33 32.39 -0.59 21.49
N LEU A 34 31.82 -1.77 21.24
CA LEU A 34 30.85 -2.43 22.12
C LEU A 34 31.50 -3.63 22.83
N HIS A 35 31.79 -3.49 24.13
CA HIS A 35 32.38 -4.55 24.94
C HIS A 35 31.33 -5.13 25.88
N LEU A 36 30.66 -6.19 25.45
CA LEU A 36 29.48 -6.74 26.13
C LEU A 36 29.72 -8.18 26.56
N SER A 37 29.20 -8.54 27.71
CA SER A 37 29.05 -9.90 28.21
C SER A 37 27.59 -10.32 28.09
N ILE A 38 27.34 -11.39 27.34
CA ILE A 38 26.01 -11.94 27.09
C ILE A 38 26.08 -13.43 27.39
N MET A 39 25.91 -13.77 28.67
CA MET A 39 26.10 -15.13 29.19
C MET A 39 24.90 -15.61 30.01
N ASN A 40 24.29 -14.74 30.81
CA ASN A 40 23.23 -15.12 31.73
C ASN A 40 21.85 -14.97 31.09
N PHE A 41 21.46 -15.96 30.28
CA PHE A 41 20.22 -15.93 29.51
C PHE A 41 18.99 -16.04 30.42
N SER A 42 19.07 -16.84 31.49
CA SER A 42 17.99 -17.01 32.47
C SER A 42 17.66 -15.71 33.21
N ALA A 43 18.68 -14.94 33.61
CA ALA A 43 18.50 -13.62 34.21
C ALA A 43 18.27 -12.51 33.17
N LYS A 44 18.31 -12.83 31.87
CA LYS A 44 18.20 -11.89 30.76
C LYS A 44 19.14 -10.70 30.93
N ASN A 45 20.37 -10.97 31.34
CA ASN A 45 21.31 -9.93 31.73
C ASN A 45 22.31 -9.63 30.60
N LEU A 46 22.44 -8.35 30.30
CA LEU A 46 23.49 -7.76 29.49
C LEU A 46 24.35 -6.89 30.41
N ASP A 47 25.66 -7.06 30.32
CA ASP A 47 26.64 -6.35 31.14
C ASP A 47 27.82 -5.92 30.29
N GLY A 48 28.21 -4.65 30.33
CA GLY A 48 29.37 -4.22 29.57
C GLY A 48 29.58 -2.72 29.54
N TYR A 49 30.36 -2.26 28.57
CA TYR A 49 30.53 -0.86 28.30
C TYR A 49 30.61 -0.58 26.80
N ALA A 50 30.16 0.60 26.42
CA ALA A 50 30.34 1.14 25.09
C ALA A 50 31.33 2.30 25.12
N ILE A 51 32.10 2.43 24.04
CA ILE A 51 32.94 3.58 23.78
C ILE A 51 32.47 4.23 22.49
N LEU A 52 32.08 5.49 22.56
CA LEU A 52 31.63 6.29 21.44
C LEU A 52 32.72 7.30 21.09
N THR A 53 33.18 7.29 19.85
CA THR A 53 33.99 8.38 19.28
C THR A 53 33.05 9.27 18.49
N LEU A 54 32.97 10.55 18.84
CA LEU A 54 31.99 11.47 18.27
C LEU A 54 32.56 12.88 18.03
N THR A 55 31.93 13.62 17.12
CA THR A 55 32.29 15.00 16.77
C THR A 55 31.08 15.94 16.94
N PRO A 56 31.25 17.18 17.42
CA PRO A 56 30.15 18.16 17.46
C PRO A 56 29.80 18.68 16.05
N LYS A 57 28.50 18.84 15.77
CA LYS A 57 27.99 19.49 14.54
C LYS A 57 27.55 20.95 14.76
N MET A 58 27.66 21.46 15.98
CA MET A 58 27.32 22.83 16.33
C MET A 58 28.31 23.46 17.33
N ASN A 59 28.34 24.79 17.36
CA ASN A 59 29.28 25.59 18.16
C ASN A 59 28.57 26.42 19.25
N PRO A 60 28.97 26.30 20.53
CA PRO A 60 29.52 25.13 21.19
C PRO A 60 28.41 24.20 21.73
N ILE A 61 28.74 22.94 22.01
CA ILE A 61 27.90 22.04 22.80
C ILE A 61 28.40 21.98 24.25
N ALA A 62 27.46 22.05 25.20
CA ALA A 62 27.76 21.96 26.63
C ALA A 62 27.42 20.57 27.22
N HIS A 63 26.74 19.72 26.45
CA HIS A 63 26.42 18.35 26.83
C HIS A 63 26.32 17.46 25.59
N ILE A 64 26.49 16.15 25.80
CA ILE A 64 26.32 15.10 24.79
C ILE A 64 25.00 14.36 25.07
N PRO A 65 24.01 14.39 24.16
CA PRO A 65 22.79 13.59 24.28
C PRO A 65 22.99 12.19 23.68
N ILE A 66 22.84 11.13 24.48
CA ILE A 66 22.96 9.72 24.04
C ILE A 66 21.75 8.92 24.51
N ASP A 67 21.12 8.15 23.62
CA ASP A 67 20.00 7.27 23.95
C ASP A 67 20.49 5.93 24.52
N LEU A 68 19.84 5.46 25.59
CA LEU A 68 19.98 4.13 26.17
C LEU A 68 18.72 3.84 26.96
N LEU A 69 17.98 2.77 26.70
CA LEU A 69 16.69 2.48 27.33
C LEU A 69 16.82 1.44 28.45
N ALA A 70 16.19 1.72 29.60
CA ALA A 70 16.03 0.85 30.77
C ALA A 70 17.29 0.29 31.48
N LEU A 71 18.44 0.28 30.83
CA LEU A 71 19.69 -0.22 31.39
C LEU A 71 20.29 0.76 32.40
N THR A 72 20.86 0.22 33.48
CA THR A 72 21.51 0.98 34.54
C THR A 72 22.88 1.44 34.07
N VAL A 73 23.16 2.74 34.18
CA VAL A 73 24.49 3.31 33.89
C VAL A 73 25.29 3.39 35.19
N ASP A 74 26.41 2.68 35.24
CA ASP A 74 27.28 2.62 36.41
C ASP A 74 28.32 3.76 36.43
N SER A 75 28.83 4.12 35.25
CA SER A 75 29.81 5.22 35.14
C SER A 75 29.90 5.77 33.73
N VAL A 76 30.25 7.06 33.64
CA VAL A 76 30.51 7.79 32.40
C VAL A 76 31.88 8.46 32.47
N LYS A 77 32.66 8.34 31.39
CA LYS A 77 33.93 9.09 31.21
C LYS A 77 33.93 9.82 29.87
N VAL A 78 34.41 11.06 29.86
CA VAL A 78 34.65 11.85 28.65
C VAL A 78 36.15 12.13 28.56
N ASN A 79 36.79 11.73 27.46
CA ASN A 79 38.24 11.85 27.25
C ASN A 79 39.06 11.29 28.43
N GLY A 80 38.58 10.18 29.01
CA GLY A 80 39.20 9.52 30.17
C GLY A 80 38.87 10.13 31.53
N GLN A 81 38.27 11.33 31.59
CA GLN A 81 37.87 11.99 32.84
C GLN A 81 36.48 11.54 33.29
N SER A 82 36.32 11.21 34.58
CA SER A 82 35.04 10.79 35.14
C SER A 82 34.03 11.93 35.20
N VAL A 83 32.81 11.65 34.76
CA VAL A 83 31.65 12.54 34.91
C VAL A 83 30.87 12.07 36.14
N LEU A 84 30.81 12.91 37.19
CA LEU A 84 30.25 12.53 38.49
C LEU A 84 28.73 12.50 38.53
N SER A 85 28.07 13.24 37.63
CA SER A 85 26.62 13.26 37.50
C SER A 85 26.21 13.57 36.07
N TRP A 86 25.10 12.97 35.63
CA TRP A 86 24.46 13.22 34.35
C TRP A 86 22.94 13.30 34.56
N ALA A 87 22.26 14.05 33.70
CA ALA A 87 20.80 14.03 33.69
C ALA A 87 20.32 12.89 32.79
N ARG A 88 19.15 12.33 33.10
CA ARG A 88 18.55 11.25 32.33
C ARG A 88 17.03 11.40 32.32
N ASP A 89 16.43 11.31 31.14
CA ASP A 89 15.00 11.05 30.98
C ASP A 89 14.75 9.55 30.67
N ASP A 90 13.58 9.17 30.18
CA ASP A 90 13.25 7.75 29.95
C ASP A 90 14.23 7.08 28.97
N LYS A 91 14.67 7.81 27.95
CA LYS A 91 15.49 7.31 26.84
C LYS A 91 16.88 7.94 26.77
N THR A 92 17.03 9.21 27.11
CA THR A 92 18.22 10.01 26.82
C THR A 92 19.06 10.29 28.07
N LEU A 93 20.35 9.99 27.98
CA LEU A 93 21.42 10.48 28.84
C LEU A 93 21.91 11.85 28.34
N ARG A 94 22.00 12.83 29.23
CA ARG A 94 22.60 14.15 28.94
C ARG A 94 23.89 14.27 29.74
N ILE A 95 25.01 14.03 29.06
CA ILE A 95 26.35 13.98 29.66
C ILE A 95 26.97 15.38 29.60
N PRO A 96 27.14 16.08 30.73
CA PRO A 96 27.72 17.42 30.73
C PRO A 96 29.20 17.40 30.29
N LEU A 97 29.60 18.43 29.55
CA LEU A 97 30.98 18.67 29.17
C LEU A 97 31.58 19.74 30.09
N PRO A 98 32.62 19.41 30.89
CA PRO A 98 33.28 20.40 31.75
C PRO A 98 33.83 21.60 30.97
N ASN A 99 34.33 21.32 29.75
CA ASN A 99 34.72 22.32 28.77
C ASN A 99 33.81 22.15 27.54
N PRO A 100 33.08 23.20 27.10
CA PRO A 100 32.26 23.10 25.90
C PRO A 100 33.08 22.66 24.69
N ALA A 101 32.53 21.78 23.87
CA ALA A 101 33.15 21.31 22.63
C ALA A 101 32.58 22.04 21.42
N SER A 102 33.37 22.18 20.37
CA SER A 102 33.02 22.87 19.13
C SER A 102 33.27 21.97 17.92
N ILE A 103 32.69 22.34 16.78
CA ILE A 103 33.00 21.78 15.46
C ILE A 103 34.51 21.75 15.28
N GLY A 104 35.04 20.58 14.94
CA GLY A 104 36.47 20.30 14.83
C GLY A 104 37.06 19.52 16.01
N ASP A 105 36.38 19.49 17.16
CA ASP A 105 36.77 18.64 18.28
C ASP A 105 36.38 17.17 18.06
N THR A 106 37.12 16.27 18.70
CA THR A 106 36.75 14.85 18.80
C THR A 106 36.66 14.47 20.27
N LEU A 107 35.56 13.82 20.65
CA LEU A 107 35.29 13.37 22.01
C LEU A 107 35.20 11.85 22.05
N LYS A 108 35.80 11.26 23.09
CA LYS A 108 35.70 9.83 23.38
C LYS A 108 34.90 9.63 24.67
N VAL A 109 33.69 9.09 24.55
CA VAL A 109 32.76 8.86 25.67
C VAL A 109 32.70 7.38 25.98
N ARG A 110 33.01 6.99 27.22
CA ARG A 110 32.86 5.62 27.69
C ARG A 110 31.72 5.53 28.69
N ILE A 111 30.79 4.61 28.45
CA ILE A 111 29.60 4.39 29.28
C ILE A 111 29.60 2.93 29.73
N ARG A 112 29.73 2.66 31.05
CA ARG A 112 29.55 1.33 31.66
C ARG A 112 28.08 1.17 32.04
N TYR A 113 27.48 0.06 31.65
CA TYR A 113 26.07 -0.18 31.91
C TYR A 113 25.76 -1.68 32.02
N HIS A 114 24.65 -1.99 32.69
CA HIS A 114 24.17 -3.36 32.84
C HIS A 114 22.66 -3.40 33.09
N GLY A 115 22.07 -4.59 32.96
CA GLY A 115 20.68 -4.83 33.33
C GLY A 115 19.98 -5.79 32.39
N THR A 116 18.67 -5.65 32.27
CA THR A 116 17.85 -6.39 31.30
C THR A 116 17.45 -5.46 30.17
N PRO A 117 17.91 -5.71 28.93
CA PRO A 117 17.51 -4.91 27.79
C PRO A 117 16.05 -5.20 27.42
N VAL A 118 15.48 -4.32 26.58
CA VAL A 118 14.02 -4.25 26.38
C VAL A 118 13.61 -4.94 25.09
N VAL A 119 12.62 -5.83 25.18
CA VAL A 119 11.75 -6.21 24.05
C VAL A 119 10.66 -5.15 23.96
N GLU A 120 10.37 -4.66 22.76
CA GLU A 120 9.30 -3.67 22.59
C GLU A 120 7.94 -4.20 23.06
N PRO A 121 6.96 -3.35 23.41
CA PRO A 121 5.68 -3.82 23.94
C PRO A 121 4.84 -4.63 22.94
N ALA A 122 5.04 -4.46 21.63
CA ALA A 122 4.43 -5.30 20.60
C ALA A 122 4.99 -6.74 20.57
N GLY A 123 6.11 -6.99 21.24
CA GLY A 123 6.74 -8.30 21.36
C GLY A 123 7.65 -8.70 20.19
N TRP A 124 7.74 -7.88 19.13
CA TRP A 124 8.53 -8.21 17.94
C TRP A 124 9.96 -7.67 18.04
N GLY A 125 10.12 -6.36 18.18
CA GLY A 125 11.40 -5.65 18.21
C GLY A 125 12.18 -5.68 19.53
N GLY A 126 13.40 -5.15 19.51
CA GLY A 126 14.26 -4.99 20.68
C GLY A 126 15.16 -6.19 20.96
N PHE A 127 15.56 -6.36 22.23
CA PHE A 127 16.56 -7.35 22.61
C PHE A 127 15.93 -8.54 23.31
N HIS A 128 16.08 -9.70 22.69
CA HIS A 128 15.45 -10.95 23.07
C HIS A 128 16.40 -11.85 23.84
N PHE A 129 15.84 -12.55 24.83
CA PHE A 129 16.48 -13.64 25.54
C PHE A 129 15.55 -14.85 25.62
N ASN A 130 16.08 -16.00 25.25
CA ASN A 130 15.50 -17.32 25.47
C ASN A 130 16.55 -18.22 26.17
N SER A 131 16.19 -19.42 26.60
CA SER A 131 17.08 -20.33 27.34
C SER A 131 18.36 -20.71 26.59
N TRP A 132 18.37 -20.60 25.25
CA TRP A 132 19.49 -21.01 24.40
C TRP A 132 19.99 -19.94 23.43
N ILE A 133 19.35 -18.76 23.37
CA ILE A 133 19.75 -17.67 22.46
C ILE A 133 19.50 -16.28 23.08
N ALA A 134 20.36 -15.34 22.74
CA ALA A 134 20.16 -13.90 22.95
C ALA A 134 20.43 -13.15 21.64
N TYR A 135 19.58 -12.21 21.23
CA TYR A 135 19.73 -11.47 19.97
C TYR A 135 18.95 -10.16 19.97
N ASN A 136 19.30 -9.22 19.10
CA ASN A 136 18.49 -8.02 18.88
C ASN A 136 17.73 -8.05 17.54
N LEU A 137 16.61 -7.34 17.51
CA LEU A 137 15.90 -6.87 16.33
C LEU A 137 15.84 -5.35 16.44
N GLY A 138 16.49 -4.67 15.49
CA GLY A 138 16.88 -3.27 15.63
C GLY A 138 15.77 -2.22 15.56
N VAL A 139 14.52 -2.61 15.29
CA VAL A 139 13.37 -1.72 15.22
C VAL A 139 12.31 -2.07 16.27
N ALA A 140 11.39 -1.14 16.51
CA ALA A 140 10.21 -1.31 17.34
C ALA A 140 9.00 -0.62 16.69
N PHE A 141 7.97 -1.39 16.37
CA PHE A 141 6.77 -0.92 15.66
C PHE A 141 5.91 0.06 16.48
N GLN A 142 5.99 0.02 17.81
CA GLN A 142 5.28 0.97 18.68
C GLN A 142 6.13 2.15 19.15
N ALA A 143 7.38 2.23 18.71
CA ALA A 143 8.28 3.31 19.07
C ALA A 143 8.20 4.48 18.09
N ASP A 144 8.44 5.68 18.62
CA ASP A 144 8.66 6.90 17.84
C ASP A 144 9.99 7.54 18.26
N PRO A 145 11.00 7.59 17.36
CA PRO A 145 11.03 6.90 16.06
C PRO A 145 11.20 5.37 16.22
N HIS A 146 10.97 4.63 15.13
CA HIS A 146 10.92 3.16 15.12
C HIS A 146 12.28 2.47 15.29
N ASN A 147 13.39 3.13 14.99
CA ASN A 147 14.72 2.61 15.31
C ASN A 147 14.84 2.36 16.82
N TYR A 148 15.59 1.32 17.18
CA TYR A 148 15.57 0.77 18.54
C TYR A 148 16.93 0.24 19.00
N GLY A 149 18.03 0.81 18.49
CA GLY A 149 19.39 0.49 18.95
C GLY A 149 19.57 0.77 20.45
N ARG A 150 18.88 1.80 20.97
CA ARG A 150 18.89 2.18 22.39
C ARG A 150 18.47 1.07 23.34
N ALA A 151 17.79 0.02 22.84
CA ALA A 151 17.34 -1.10 23.64
C ALA A 151 18.50 -1.91 24.26
N TRP A 152 19.72 -1.85 23.69
CA TRP A 152 20.84 -2.69 24.13
C TRP A 152 22.20 -2.00 24.18
N PHE A 153 22.37 -0.84 23.55
CA PHE A 153 23.61 -0.06 23.66
C PHE A 153 23.36 1.46 23.64
N PRO A 154 24.28 2.27 24.21
CA PRO A 154 24.19 3.72 24.15
C PRO A 154 24.50 4.21 22.74
N CYS A 155 23.57 4.91 22.10
CA CYS A 155 23.71 5.39 20.72
C CYS A 155 23.01 6.71 20.45
N VAL A 156 23.30 7.30 19.29
CA VAL A 156 22.37 8.24 18.65
C VAL A 156 21.36 7.38 17.89
N ASP A 157 20.15 7.28 18.44
CA ASP A 157 19.13 6.37 17.92
C ASP A 157 18.20 7.14 16.97
N ASP A 158 18.64 7.27 15.72
CA ASP A 158 17.82 7.71 14.58
C ASP A 158 18.22 6.93 13.30
N PHE A 159 17.61 7.29 12.16
CA PHE A 159 17.87 6.64 10.88
C PHE A 159 19.08 7.21 10.10
N ILE A 160 19.69 8.31 10.56
CA ILE A 160 20.60 9.12 9.73
C ILE A 160 22.01 9.30 10.31
N ASP A 161 22.22 9.19 11.63
CA ASP A 161 23.57 9.12 12.23
C ASP A 161 24.17 7.75 11.87
N ARG A 162 25.34 7.74 11.23
CA ARG A 162 25.99 6.51 10.77
C ARG A 162 27.41 6.41 11.30
N ALA A 163 27.75 5.23 11.81
CA ALA A 163 29.04 4.98 12.43
C ALA A 163 29.63 3.64 11.99
N THR A 164 30.93 3.47 12.19
CA THR A 164 31.58 2.15 12.14
C THR A 164 31.49 1.45 13.49
N TYR A 165 31.66 0.13 13.53
CA TYR A 165 31.50 -0.65 14.77
C TYR A 165 32.61 -1.67 14.97
N ASP A 166 33.09 -1.77 16.21
CA ASP A 166 33.83 -2.91 16.74
C ASP A 166 32.99 -3.59 17.84
N TYR A 167 32.72 -4.89 17.66
CA TYR A 167 31.99 -5.70 18.62
C TYR A 167 32.95 -6.66 19.33
N PHE A 168 33.03 -6.55 20.66
CA PHE A 168 33.76 -7.45 21.53
C PHE A 168 32.78 -8.15 22.48
N ILE A 169 32.24 -9.28 22.03
CA ILE A 169 31.16 -9.97 22.73
C ILE A 169 31.73 -11.17 23.48
N THR A 170 31.61 -11.18 24.80
CA THR A 170 32.03 -12.28 25.67
C THR A 170 30.87 -13.22 25.95
N THR A 171 31.09 -14.52 25.72
CA THR A 171 30.10 -15.59 25.88
C THR A 171 30.66 -16.74 26.69
N GLU A 172 29.80 -17.67 27.12
CA GLU A 172 30.23 -18.99 27.59
C GLU A 172 30.88 -19.78 26.44
N SER A 173 31.76 -20.74 26.76
CA SER A 173 32.59 -21.46 25.78
C SER A 173 31.82 -22.33 24.78
N ASP A 174 30.56 -22.68 25.07
CA ASP A 174 29.69 -23.47 24.19
C ASP A 174 28.80 -22.59 23.28
N LYS A 175 28.94 -21.26 23.37
CA LYS A 175 28.21 -20.28 22.54
C LYS A 175 29.16 -19.49 21.64
N LYS A 176 28.63 -19.01 20.52
CA LYS A 176 29.28 -18.07 19.62
C LYS A 176 28.48 -16.79 19.55
N ALA A 177 29.15 -15.65 19.57
CA ALA A 177 28.55 -14.38 19.19
C ALA A 177 28.79 -14.11 17.71
N VAL A 178 27.74 -13.71 17.01
CA VAL A 178 27.72 -13.36 15.58
C VAL A 178 27.18 -11.93 15.48
N CYS A 179 27.91 -11.05 14.80
CA CYS A 179 27.56 -9.64 14.64
C CYS A 179 27.65 -9.22 13.17
N GLY A 180 27.25 -7.99 12.88
CA GLY A 180 27.47 -7.34 11.58
C GLY A 180 28.96 -7.24 11.22
N GLY A 181 29.24 -7.30 9.91
CA GLY A 181 30.56 -7.09 9.34
C GLY A 181 31.41 -8.35 9.23
N VAL A 182 32.73 -8.23 9.44
CA VAL A 182 33.72 -9.31 9.30
C VAL A 182 34.19 -9.84 10.66
N PHE A 183 34.42 -11.15 10.74
CA PHE A 183 34.98 -11.78 11.92
C PHE A 183 36.50 -11.62 11.95
N LEU A 184 37.03 -11.05 13.03
CA LEU A 184 38.48 -10.80 13.20
C LEU A 184 39.16 -11.80 14.13
N GLY A 185 38.39 -12.63 14.81
CA GLY A 185 38.91 -13.72 15.64
C GLY A 185 38.22 -13.80 17.00
N SER A 186 38.61 -14.81 17.77
CA SER A 186 38.15 -14.98 19.14
C SER A 186 39.32 -15.22 20.09
N THR A 187 39.16 -14.76 21.33
CA THR A 187 40.18 -14.87 22.37
C THR A 187 39.58 -15.58 23.58
N PRO A 188 40.12 -16.74 23.99
CA PRO A 188 39.75 -17.37 25.25
C PRO A 188 40.04 -16.44 26.43
N GLN A 189 39.12 -16.40 27.38
CA GLN A 189 39.20 -15.62 28.60
C GLN A 189 39.13 -16.54 29.83
N PRO A 190 39.46 -16.04 31.04
CA PRO A 190 39.24 -16.80 32.27
C PRO A 190 37.79 -17.29 32.43
N ASN A 191 37.58 -18.25 33.35
CA ASN A 191 36.26 -18.79 33.69
C ASN A 191 35.52 -19.46 32.52
N SER A 192 36.26 -20.06 31.56
CA SER A 192 35.69 -20.76 30.40
C SER A 192 34.80 -19.86 29.54
N THR A 193 35.23 -18.62 29.35
CA THR A 193 34.54 -17.65 28.48
C THR A 193 35.38 -17.36 27.23
N ILE A 194 34.72 -16.86 26.18
CA ILE A 194 35.36 -16.50 24.91
C ILE A 194 34.88 -15.12 24.51
N THR A 195 35.80 -14.21 24.16
CA THR A 195 35.46 -12.94 23.52
C THR A 195 35.57 -13.07 22.01
N TRP A 196 34.50 -12.76 21.30
CA TRP A 196 34.41 -12.74 19.84
C TRP A 196 34.57 -11.30 19.34
N HIS A 197 35.46 -11.10 18.37
CA HIS A 197 35.72 -9.79 17.76
C HIS A 197 35.17 -9.74 16.34
N TRP A 198 34.20 -8.86 16.12
CA TRP A 198 33.65 -8.53 14.82
C TRP A 198 33.84 -7.05 14.51
N ARG A 199 33.96 -6.71 13.23
CA ARG A 199 34.09 -5.32 12.78
C ARG A 199 33.20 -5.03 11.58
N MET A 200 32.42 -3.96 11.69
CA MET A 200 31.71 -3.33 10.58
C MET A 200 32.53 -2.12 10.10
N ASN A 201 33.15 -2.20 8.92
CA ASN A 201 33.96 -1.09 8.39
C ASN A 201 33.09 -0.07 7.65
N GLN A 202 31.92 -0.48 7.17
CA GLN A 202 30.97 0.43 6.55
C GLN A 202 30.17 1.21 7.60
N THR A 203 29.92 2.50 7.37
CA THR A 203 29.11 3.29 8.31
C THR A 203 27.64 2.90 8.21
N ILE A 204 27.01 2.54 9.33
CA ILE A 204 25.59 2.16 9.42
C ILE A 204 24.87 2.89 10.56
N PRO A 205 23.56 3.16 10.44
CA PRO A 205 22.75 3.64 11.56
C PRO A 205 22.59 2.59 12.65
N ALA A 206 22.29 3.06 13.87
CA ALA A 206 22.26 2.23 15.07
C ALA A 206 21.27 1.05 15.00
N TYR A 207 20.17 1.18 14.24
CA TYR A 207 19.17 0.13 14.09
C TYR A 207 19.67 -1.08 13.26
N LEU A 208 20.70 -0.89 12.43
CA LEU A 208 21.29 -1.98 11.63
C LEU A 208 22.41 -2.73 12.36
N ALA A 209 22.86 -2.23 13.52
CA ALA A 209 23.83 -2.95 14.34
C ALA A 209 23.21 -4.24 14.90
N SER A 210 23.94 -5.34 14.83
CA SER A 210 23.43 -6.66 15.26
C SER A 210 24.37 -7.43 16.15
N VAL A 211 23.77 -8.21 17.04
CA VAL A 211 24.40 -9.27 17.82
C VAL A 211 23.42 -10.42 18.01
N ALA A 212 23.88 -11.64 17.82
CA ALA A 212 23.17 -12.85 18.20
C ALA A 212 24.14 -13.86 18.83
N VAL A 213 23.71 -14.52 19.90
CA VAL A 213 24.51 -15.45 20.70
C VAL A 213 23.76 -16.76 20.88
N ALA A 214 24.27 -17.84 20.30
CA ALA A 214 23.73 -19.20 20.41
C ALA A 214 24.82 -20.26 20.17
N ASP A 215 24.45 -21.55 20.14
CA ASP A 215 25.31 -22.69 19.78
C ASP A 215 25.53 -22.81 18.26
N TYR A 216 25.82 -21.68 17.58
CA TYR A 216 25.87 -21.62 16.12
C TYR A 216 26.97 -22.47 15.47
N GLN A 217 26.62 -23.08 14.34
CA GLN A 217 27.52 -23.58 13.33
C GLN A 217 27.55 -22.60 12.15
N GLU A 218 28.73 -22.41 11.56
CA GLU A 218 28.89 -21.62 10.34
C GLU A 218 28.78 -22.53 9.12
N PHE A 219 28.02 -22.09 8.13
CA PHE A 219 27.99 -22.61 6.76
C PHE A 219 28.51 -21.49 5.86
N SER A 220 29.65 -21.69 5.22
CA SER A 220 30.30 -20.62 4.46
C SER A 220 30.79 -21.08 3.10
N HIS A 221 30.77 -20.13 2.17
CA HIS A 221 31.33 -20.23 0.83
C HIS A 221 31.71 -18.84 0.33
N VAL A 222 32.21 -18.75 -0.89
CA VAL A 222 32.57 -17.49 -1.53
C VAL A 222 31.71 -17.31 -2.77
N TYR A 223 30.96 -16.21 -2.81
CA TYR A 223 30.25 -15.76 -3.99
C TYR A 223 31.19 -14.91 -4.86
N ASN A 224 31.27 -15.20 -6.15
CA ASN A 224 32.10 -14.41 -7.07
C ASN A 224 31.27 -13.27 -7.64
N GLY A 225 31.17 -12.17 -6.89
CA GLY A 225 30.36 -11.01 -7.25
C GLY A 225 30.99 -10.08 -8.28
N MET A 226 30.22 -9.07 -8.69
CA MET A 226 30.61 -8.11 -9.74
C MET A 226 31.90 -7.33 -9.43
N ALA A 227 32.16 -7.03 -8.15
CA ALA A 227 33.37 -6.32 -7.71
C ALA A 227 34.50 -7.24 -7.22
N GLY A 228 34.31 -8.57 -7.31
CA GLY A 228 35.25 -9.56 -6.83
C GLY A 228 34.64 -10.55 -5.82
N PRO A 229 35.46 -11.41 -5.22
CA PRO A 229 35.00 -12.42 -4.26
C PRO A 229 34.39 -11.79 -3.00
N VAL A 230 33.17 -12.21 -2.65
CA VAL A 230 32.44 -11.80 -1.44
C VAL A 230 32.22 -13.04 -0.55
N PRO A 231 32.69 -13.03 0.71
CA PRO A 231 32.40 -14.10 1.66
C PRO A 231 30.91 -14.20 1.95
N VAL A 232 30.38 -15.42 1.95
CA VAL A 232 29.04 -15.75 2.43
C VAL A 232 29.18 -16.58 3.70
N SER A 233 28.55 -16.15 4.80
CA SER A 233 28.55 -16.90 6.06
C SER A 233 27.15 -16.93 6.68
N LEU A 234 26.60 -18.14 6.81
CA LEU A 234 25.30 -18.41 7.41
C LEU A 234 25.51 -19.05 8.79
N PHE A 235 24.97 -18.46 9.84
CA PHE A 235 25.10 -18.94 11.22
C PHE A 235 23.77 -19.49 11.74
N PHE A 236 23.66 -20.81 11.81
CA PHE A 236 22.45 -21.51 12.27
C PHE A 236 22.83 -22.63 13.24
N ARG A 237 21.86 -23.22 13.94
CA ARG A 237 22.17 -24.31 14.86
C ARG A 237 22.55 -25.57 14.06
N PRO A 238 23.39 -26.46 14.62
CA PRO A 238 23.79 -27.69 13.91
C PRO A 238 22.62 -28.55 13.42
N GLY A 239 21.51 -28.57 14.17
CA GLY A 239 20.30 -29.31 13.83
C GLY A 239 19.58 -28.81 12.56
N ASP A 240 19.86 -27.58 12.12
CA ASP A 240 19.17 -26.92 11.01
C ASP A 240 19.90 -27.08 9.66
N SER A 241 21.07 -27.74 9.65
CA SER A 241 21.98 -27.83 8.51
C SER A 241 21.31 -28.22 7.18
N MET A 242 20.46 -29.24 7.16
CA MET A 242 19.74 -29.66 5.94
C MET A 242 18.72 -28.63 5.47
N ALA A 243 18.02 -27.97 6.40
CA ALA A 243 17.00 -26.98 6.09
C ALA A 243 17.65 -25.69 5.53
N VAL A 244 18.79 -25.28 6.10
CA VAL A 244 19.61 -24.17 5.60
C VAL A 244 20.10 -24.45 4.18
N ALA A 245 20.69 -25.63 3.94
CA ALA A 245 21.17 -26.02 2.61
C ALA A 245 20.05 -26.02 1.55
N GLY A 246 18.84 -26.46 1.93
CA GLY A 246 17.67 -26.47 1.03
C GLY A 246 17.12 -25.07 0.75
N LEU A 247 17.01 -24.21 1.77
CA LEU A 247 16.46 -22.86 1.62
C LEU A 247 17.39 -21.94 0.81
N PHE A 248 18.67 -21.92 1.14
CA PHE A 248 19.64 -20.98 0.54
C PHE A 248 20.26 -21.50 -0.78
N ALA A 249 19.69 -22.54 -1.38
CA ALA A 249 20.21 -23.14 -2.62
C ALA A 249 20.31 -22.15 -3.79
N ASN A 250 19.44 -21.13 -3.83
CA ASN A 250 19.43 -20.09 -4.86
C ASN A 250 20.10 -18.77 -4.44
N LEU A 251 20.74 -18.71 -3.25
CA LEU A 251 21.30 -17.46 -2.72
C LEU A 251 22.25 -16.76 -3.71
N ASP A 252 23.19 -17.49 -4.31
CA ASP A 252 24.15 -16.95 -5.28
C ASP A 252 23.45 -16.47 -6.57
N GLY A 253 22.39 -17.16 -6.99
CA GLY A 253 21.59 -16.74 -8.14
C GLY A 253 20.85 -15.43 -7.85
N ILE A 254 20.26 -15.30 -6.67
CA ILE A 254 19.55 -14.09 -6.25
C ILE A 254 20.52 -12.92 -6.06
N LEU A 255 21.70 -13.15 -5.47
CA LEU A 255 22.79 -12.17 -5.41
C LEU A 255 23.16 -11.69 -6.81
N SER A 256 23.33 -12.61 -7.76
CA SER A 256 23.65 -12.25 -9.15
C SER A 256 22.56 -11.42 -9.83
N VAL A 257 21.28 -11.76 -9.61
CA VAL A 257 20.15 -10.97 -10.12
C VAL A 257 20.20 -9.55 -9.55
N TYR A 258 20.31 -9.41 -8.23
CA TYR A 258 20.35 -8.08 -7.60
C TYR A 258 21.57 -7.28 -8.02
N GLU A 259 22.76 -7.89 -8.08
CA GLU A 259 23.96 -7.19 -8.55
C GLU A 259 23.80 -6.70 -9.99
N SER A 260 23.20 -7.50 -10.88
CA SER A 260 23.00 -7.13 -12.28
C SER A 260 22.08 -5.91 -12.49
N HIS A 261 21.22 -5.62 -11.52
CA HIS A 261 20.28 -4.49 -11.56
C HIS A 261 20.70 -3.31 -10.70
N TRP A 262 21.31 -3.57 -9.54
CA TRP A 262 21.57 -2.57 -8.49
C TRP A 262 23.05 -2.26 -8.28
N GLY A 263 23.93 -2.96 -9.00
CA GLY A 263 25.38 -2.87 -8.85
C GLY A 263 25.93 -3.79 -7.76
N PRO A 264 27.25 -3.81 -7.57
CA PRO A 264 27.92 -4.76 -6.69
C PRO A 264 27.37 -4.80 -5.26
N TYR A 265 27.45 -5.96 -4.62
CA TYR A 265 27.08 -6.13 -3.22
C TYR A 265 27.83 -5.10 -2.33
N PRO A 266 27.12 -4.28 -1.53
CA PRO A 266 27.73 -3.08 -0.94
C PRO A 266 28.42 -3.28 0.41
N PHE A 267 28.41 -4.50 0.97
CA PHE A 267 29.02 -4.81 2.27
C PHE A 267 30.11 -5.87 2.15
N GLU A 268 30.92 -6.02 3.19
CA GLU A 268 32.12 -6.87 3.17
C GLU A 268 31.80 -8.37 3.26
N ARG A 269 30.57 -8.73 3.65
CA ARG A 269 30.11 -10.12 3.83
C ARG A 269 28.61 -10.22 3.62
N VAL A 270 28.17 -11.24 2.89
CA VAL A 270 26.77 -11.67 2.91
C VAL A 270 26.57 -12.54 4.15
N GLY A 271 25.82 -12.06 5.13
CA GLY A 271 25.63 -12.74 6.40
C GLY A 271 24.16 -12.99 6.73
N TYR A 272 23.87 -14.18 7.24
CA TYR A 272 22.59 -14.53 7.87
C TYR A 272 22.83 -15.18 9.23
N VAL A 273 21.92 -14.95 10.17
CA VAL A 273 21.95 -15.56 11.50
C VAL A 273 20.56 -16.01 11.93
N GLY A 274 20.45 -17.26 12.40
CA GLY A 274 19.18 -17.86 12.80
C GLY A 274 18.65 -17.33 14.14
N THR A 275 17.47 -16.73 14.14
CA THR A 275 16.78 -16.21 15.34
C THR A 275 15.48 -16.97 15.60
N ILE A 276 14.85 -16.76 16.77
CA ILE A 276 13.54 -17.38 17.06
C ILE A 276 12.42 -16.72 16.25
N GLU A 277 12.44 -15.39 16.18
CA GLU A 277 11.47 -14.59 15.47
C GLU A 277 12.15 -13.40 14.77
N GLY A 278 11.40 -12.76 13.87
CA GLY A 278 11.82 -11.61 13.11
C GLY A 278 12.76 -11.97 11.96
N ALA A 279 12.42 -11.45 10.78
CA ALA A 279 13.40 -11.21 9.73
C ALA A 279 13.76 -9.72 9.83
N MET A 280 15.05 -9.41 9.87
CA MET A 280 15.54 -8.04 10.06
C MET A 280 16.84 -7.87 9.30
N GLU A 281 16.92 -6.79 8.54
CA GLU A 281 17.89 -6.52 7.51
C GLU A 281 19.26 -6.06 8.00
N HIS A 282 19.65 -6.38 9.25
CA HIS A 282 20.90 -5.90 9.81
C HIS A 282 22.08 -6.06 8.84
N ALA A 283 22.79 -4.96 8.60
CA ALA A 283 23.89 -4.88 7.66
C ALA A 283 24.90 -6.02 7.84
N ALA A 284 25.13 -6.76 6.75
CA ALA A 284 26.02 -7.91 6.67
C ALA A 284 25.73 -9.05 7.67
N ASN A 285 24.55 -9.11 8.31
CA ASN A 285 24.18 -10.15 9.27
C ASN A 285 22.66 -10.23 9.50
N VAL A 286 21.90 -10.48 8.43
CA VAL A 286 20.44 -10.57 8.44
C VAL A 286 19.96 -11.55 9.51
N ALA A 287 19.09 -11.09 10.41
CA ALA A 287 18.40 -12.00 11.32
C ALA A 287 17.33 -12.76 10.54
N PHE A 288 17.28 -14.08 10.67
CA PHE A 288 16.33 -14.92 9.93
C PHE A 288 15.65 -15.93 10.86
N PRO A 289 14.31 -15.97 10.90
CA PRO A 289 13.61 -16.79 11.87
C PRO A 289 13.72 -18.28 11.49
N VAL A 290 14.15 -19.12 12.43
CA VAL A 290 14.33 -20.56 12.19
C VAL A 290 13.05 -21.28 11.80
N SER A 291 11.88 -20.73 12.14
CA SER A 291 10.56 -21.24 11.70
C SER A 291 10.33 -21.09 10.20
N SER A 292 11.07 -20.21 9.54
CA SER A 292 11.02 -19.96 8.08
C SER A 292 12.08 -20.77 7.31
N LEU A 293 12.74 -21.76 7.92
CA LEU A 293 13.67 -22.67 7.23
C LEU A 293 12.93 -23.73 6.40
N ASN A 294 12.18 -23.27 5.39
CA ASN A 294 11.41 -24.10 4.47
C ASN A 294 11.40 -23.49 3.06
N SER A 295 11.20 -24.31 2.03
CA SER A 295 11.29 -23.87 0.63
C SER A 295 10.30 -22.77 0.24
N SER A 296 9.19 -22.61 0.96
CA SER A 296 8.21 -21.54 0.70
C SER A 296 8.65 -20.16 1.19
N SER A 297 9.76 -20.06 1.93
CA SER A 297 10.26 -18.82 2.55
C SER A 297 11.44 -18.21 1.79
N GLU A 298 11.71 -18.66 0.57
CA GLU A 298 12.77 -18.08 -0.28
C GLU A 298 12.60 -16.57 -0.48
N TRP A 299 11.35 -16.14 -0.67
CA TRP A 299 11.01 -14.73 -0.83
C TRP A 299 11.43 -13.88 0.37
N LEU A 300 11.43 -14.46 1.57
CA LEU A 300 11.72 -13.73 2.80
C LEU A 300 13.21 -13.41 2.87
N TYR A 301 14.10 -14.39 2.67
CA TYR A 301 15.54 -14.08 2.70
C TYR A 301 15.95 -13.22 1.50
N ALA A 302 15.26 -13.34 0.36
CA ALA A 302 15.47 -12.48 -0.80
C ALA A 302 15.02 -11.03 -0.54
N HIS A 303 13.92 -10.84 0.21
CA HIS A 303 13.47 -9.54 0.71
C HIS A 303 14.55 -8.92 1.60
N GLU A 304 14.98 -9.64 2.63
CA GLU A 304 16.03 -9.18 3.54
C GLU A 304 17.36 -8.88 2.84
N LEU A 305 17.74 -9.69 1.84
CA LEU A 305 18.96 -9.47 1.08
C LEU A 305 18.91 -8.17 0.28
N SER A 306 17.74 -7.83 -0.25
CA SER A 306 17.58 -6.64 -1.10
C SER A 306 17.79 -5.35 -0.32
N HIS A 307 17.58 -5.37 0.99
CA HIS A 307 17.83 -4.23 1.86
C HIS A 307 19.29 -3.78 1.89
N MET A 308 20.23 -4.68 1.56
CA MET A 308 21.64 -4.32 1.40
C MET A 308 21.81 -3.16 0.41
N TRP A 309 20.96 -3.07 -0.63
CA TRP A 309 20.86 -1.90 -1.49
C TRP A 309 19.80 -0.89 -1.01
N PHE A 310 18.59 -1.35 -0.66
CA PHE A 310 17.44 -0.51 -0.32
C PHE A 310 17.05 -0.61 1.17
N GLY A 311 17.65 0.20 2.02
CA GLY A 311 17.49 0.19 3.48
C GLY A 311 18.83 0.45 4.17
N ASP A 312 19.90 -0.14 3.61
CA ASP A 312 21.22 -0.13 4.23
C ASP A 312 22.23 0.73 3.47
N LYS A 313 22.43 0.47 2.16
CA LYS A 313 23.27 1.33 1.30
C LYS A 313 22.61 2.70 1.15
N ILE A 314 21.32 2.76 0.82
CA ILE A 314 20.52 3.99 0.95
C ILE A 314 19.42 3.73 1.97
N THR A 315 19.02 4.73 2.75
CA THR A 315 17.92 4.58 3.71
C THR A 315 16.98 5.77 3.60
N CYS A 316 15.72 5.63 4.01
CA CYS A 316 14.78 6.75 4.07
C CYS A 316 15.28 7.85 5.02
N SER A 317 15.17 9.12 4.62
CA SER A 317 15.56 10.25 5.46
C SER A 317 14.68 10.44 6.69
N SER A 318 13.47 9.87 6.65
CA SER A 318 12.56 9.83 7.78
C SER A 318 11.60 8.63 7.67
N PRO A 319 10.99 8.18 8.78
CA PRO A 319 10.04 7.05 8.76
C PRO A 319 8.83 7.27 7.83
N GLU A 320 8.48 8.53 7.56
CA GLU A 320 7.40 8.91 6.64
C GLU A 320 7.68 8.50 5.17
N ASP A 321 8.93 8.16 4.85
CA ASP A 321 9.42 7.71 3.55
C ASP A 321 9.79 6.21 3.53
N MET A 322 9.34 5.41 4.51
CA MET A 322 9.74 4.00 4.69
C MET A 322 9.50 3.09 3.48
N TRP A 323 8.62 3.46 2.55
CA TRP A 323 8.43 2.73 1.29
C TRP A 323 9.71 2.67 0.43
N LEU A 324 10.64 3.60 0.60
CA LEU A 324 11.96 3.57 -0.05
C LEU A 324 12.81 2.37 0.39
N ASN A 325 12.57 1.87 1.61
CA ASN A 325 13.19 0.65 2.12
C ASN A 325 12.29 -0.55 1.78
N GLU A 326 11.09 -0.58 2.38
CA GLU A 326 10.22 -1.77 2.41
C GLU A 326 9.49 -2.02 1.08
N GLY A 327 9.03 -0.95 0.41
CA GLY A 327 8.35 -1.07 -0.87
C GLY A 327 9.29 -1.61 -1.95
N TRP A 328 10.55 -1.18 -1.93
CA TRP A 328 11.58 -1.69 -2.83
C TRP A 328 11.97 -3.13 -2.50
N ALA A 329 12.02 -3.51 -1.23
CA ALA A 329 12.23 -4.90 -0.85
C ALA A 329 11.10 -5.81 -1.35
N VAL A 330 9.85 -5.37 -1.23
CA VAL A 330 8.68 -6.09 -1.80
C VAL A 330 8.73 -6.18 -3.33
N PHE A 331 9.23 -5.15 -4.02
CA PHE A 331 9.45 -5.22 -5.47
C PHE A 331 10.51 -6.27 -5.83
N ASN A 332 11.60 -6.33 -5.04
CA ASN A 332 12.69 -7.27 -5.24
C ASN A 332 12.27 -8.72 -5.03
N GLU A 333 11.24 -8.99 -4.21
CA GLU A 333 10.60 -10.31 -4.16
C GLU A 333 10.13 -10.77 -5.55
N SER A 334 9.57 -9.89 -6.37
CA SER A 334 9.20 -10.25 -7.74
C SER A 334 10.41 -10.28 -8.66
N LEU A 335 11.33 -9.31 -8.54
CA LEU A 335 12.50 -9.21 -9.42
C LEU A 335 13.38 -10.46 -9.37
N TYR A 336 13.66 -11.02 -8.19
CA TYR A 336 14.46 -12.25 -8.13
C TYR A 336 13.75 -13.42 -8.83
N ARG A 337 12.41 -13.48 -8.75
CA ARG A 337 11.63 -14.52 -9.44
C ARG A 337 11.74 -14.40 -10.95
N GLU A 338 11.86 -13.19 -11.49
CA GLU A 338 12.13 -12.98 -12.92
C GLU A 338 13.45 -13.64 -13.34
N GLY A 339 14.52 -13.40 -12.57
CA GLY A 339 15.84 -13.92 -12.88
C GLY A 339 16.00 -15.42 -12.64
N ILE A 340 15.32 -15.98 -11.63
CA ILE A 340 15.44 -17.40 -11.27
C ILE A 340 14.40 -18.28 -11.97
N TYR A 341 13.16 -17.81 -12.09
CA TYR A 341 12.01 -18.60 -12.55
C TYR A 341 11.34 -18.05 -13.82
N GLY A 342 11.82 -16.93 -14.36
CA GLY A 342 11.30 -16.31 -15.58
C GLY A 342 10.21 -15.27 -15.35
N TYR A 343 9.91 -14.50 -16.41
CA TYR A 343 9.00 -13.36 -16.36
C TYR A 343 7.56 -13.71 -15.94
N ASP A 344 7.07 -14.91 -16.26
CA ASP A 344 5.74 -15.33 -15.81
C ASP A 344 5.65 -15.45 -14.28
N ALA A 345 6.74 -15.87 -13.62
CA ALA A 345 6.79 -15.92 -12.15
C ALA A 345 6.76 -14.52 -11.53
N TYR A 346 7.46 -13.56 -12.15
CA TYR A 346 7.40 -12.14 -11.80
C TYR A 346 5.96 -11.61 -11.92
N ARG A 347 5.36 -11.76 -13.10
CA ARG A 347 4.01 -11.25 -13.39
C ARG A 347 2.96 -11.87 -12.45
N ASN A 348 3.01 -13.18 -12.25
CA ASN A 348 2.07 -13.85 -11.34
C ASN A 348 2.17 -13.33 -9.91
N ASN A 349 3.39 -13.08 -9.40
CA ASN A 349 3.57 -12.54 -8.05
C ASN A 349 3.09 -11.08 -7.95
N MET A 350 3.41 -10.24 -8.94
CA MET A 350 2.91 -8.85 -9.00
C MET A 350 1.39 -8.78 -9.06
N ASN A 351 0.74 -9.62 -9.87
CA ASN A 351 -0.71 -9.68 -9.97
C ASN A 351 -1.37 -10.08 -8.66
N GLN A 352 -0.79 -11.05 -7.94
CA GLN A 352 -1.26 -11.44 -6.60
C GLN A 352 -1.14 -10.31 -5.59
N LYS A 353 -0.02 -9.58 -5.59
CA LYS A 353 0.18 -8.42 -4.72
C LYS A 353 -0.78 -7.29 -5.05
N LEU A 354 -0.95 -6.94 -6.33
CA LEU A 354 -1.90 -5.91 -6.77
C LEU A 354 -3.34 -6.26 -6.36
N ALA A 355 -3.76 -7.50 -6.59
CA ALA A 355 -5.09 -7.96 -6.16
C ALA A 355 -5.30 -7.83 -4.65
N SER A 356 -4.27 -8.16 -3.84
CA SER A 356 -4.29 -7.97 -2.40
C SER A 356 -4.37 -6.48 -2.01
N VAL A 357 -3.58 -5.63 -2.66
CA VAL A 357 -3.54 -4.18 -2.40
C VAL A 357 -4.88 -3.53 -2.69
N LEU A 358 -5.42 -3.74 -3.89
CA LEU A 358 -6.70 -3.15 -4.31
C LEU A 358 -7.84 -3.60 -3.39
N ARG A 359 -7.78 -4.83 -2.88
CA ARG A 359 -8.83 -5.36 -2.00
C ARG A 359 -8.67 -4.94 -0.54
N LEU A 360 -7.48 -5.10 0.04
CA LEU A 360 -7.30 -5.19 1.50
C LEU A 360 -6.42 -4.09 2.10
N CYS A 361 -5.54 -3.45 1.34
CA CYS A 361 -4.56 -2.49 1.88
C CYS A 361 -5.26 -1.37 2.67
N HIS A 362 -6.24 -0.71 2.07
CA HIS A 362 -6.99 0.36 2.73
C HIS A 362 -7.83 -0.09 3.94
N ILE A 363 -8.11 -1.39 4.08
CA ILE A 363 -8.83 -1.94 5.24
C ILE A 363 -7.85 -2.18 6.38
N LYS A 364 -6.74 -2.86 6.08
CA LYS A 364 -5.69 -3.18 7.06
C LYS A 364 -5.04 -1.91 7.61
N ASP A 365 -4.83 -0.91 6.76
CA ASP A 365 -4.26 0.38 7.15
C ASP A 365 -5.31 1.42 7.54
N GLN A 366 -6.59 1.03 7.66
CA GLN A 366 -7.70 1.87 8.12
C GLN A 366 -7.85 3.18 7.32
N GLY A 367 -7.67 3.10 6.01
CA GLY A 367 -7.82 4.20 5.07
C GLY A 367 -6.93 4.05 3.84
N TYR A 368 -7.26 4.77 2.77
CA TYR A 368 -6.35 4.92 1.64
C TYR A 368 -5.25 5.90 2.00
N ARG A 369 -3.98 5.50 1.81
CA ARG A 369 -2.81 6.29 2.19
C ARG A 369 -1.87 6.52 1.00
N ALA A 370 -1.17 7.65 1.04
CA ALA A 370 -0.02 7.92 0.18
C ALA A 370 1.19 7.10 0.68
N LEU A 371 2.16 6.87 -0.21
CA LEU A 371 3.43 6.22 0.17
C LEU A 371 4.33 7.17 0.97
N TYR A 372 4.30 8.45 0.60
CA TYR A 372 4.95 9.54 1.31
C TYR A 372 4.09 10.05 2.48
N GLY A 373 4.75 10.55 3.51
CA GLY A 373 4.04 11.16 4.64
C GLY A 373 3.28 10.12 5.45
N ILE A 374 3.72 8.85 5.42
CA ILE A 374 3.00 7.77 6.10
C ILE A 374 2.96 8.07 7.60
N PRO A 375 1.79 8.03 8.27
CA PRO A 375 1.75 8.24 9.71
C PRO A 375 2.49 7.12 10.44
N ASN A 376 3.17 7.47 11.54
CA ASN A 376 3.98 6.55 12.35
C ASN A 376 3.30 5.19 12.64
N ALA A 377 2.00 5.19 12.96
CA ALA A 377 1.24 3.96 13.22
C ALA A 377 1.15 2.96 12.03
N TYR A 378 1.47 3.41 10.81
CA TYR A 378 1.40 2.64 9.57
C TYR A 378 2.73 2.60 8.81
N THR A 379 3.84 2.99 9.45
CA THR A 379 5.18 2.91 8.87
C THR A 379 5.50 1.50 8.36
N TYR A 380 5.04 0.46 9.07
CA TYR A 380 5.18 -0.94 8.67
C TYR A 380 3.85 -1.55 8.21
N GLY A 381 2.98 -0.73 7.60
CA GLY A 381 1.67 -1.13 7.08
C GLY A 381 1.71 -1.61 5.63
N GLU A 382 0.56 -2.10 5.14
CA GLU A 382 0.44 -2.69 3.79
C GLU A 382 0.63 -1.65 2.67
N THR A 383 0.36 -0.38 2.96
CA THR A 383 0.63 0.75 2.06
C THR A 383 2.12 0.84 1.77
N VAL A 384 2.95 0.81 2.81
CA VAL A 384 4.41 0.95 2.67
C VAL A 384 4.99 -0.25 1.94
N TYR A 385 4.62 -1.47 2.36
CA TYR A 385 5.10 -2.70 1.77
C TYR A 385 4.48 -3.00 0.40
N GLN A 386 3.19 -3.36 0.38
CA GLN A 386 2.56 -3.94 -0.81
C GLN A 386 2.22 -2.88 -1.85
N LYS A 387 1.63 -1.72 -1.46
CA LYS A 387 1.44 -0.62 -2.42
C LYS A 387 2.79 -0.10 -2.91
N GLY A 388 3.80 -0.01 -2.04
CA GLY A 388 5.16 0.38 -2.41
C GLY A 388 5.71 -0.49 -3.54
N GLY A 389 5.68 -1.82 -3.38
CA GLY A 389 6.19 -2.75 -4.39
C GLY A 389 5.48 -2.66 -5.76
N VAL A 390 4.14 -2.55 -5.77
CA VAL A 390 3.40 -2.44 -7.05
C VAL A 390 3.55 -1.06 -7.71
N VAL A 391 3.82 -0.01 -6.93
CA VAL A 391 4.17 1.32 -7.48
C VAL A 391 5.56 1.31 -8.09
N VAL A 392 6.55 0.62 -7.50
CA VAL A 392 7.87 0.44 -8.11
C VAL A 392 7.77 -0.37 -9.41
N HIS A 393 6.92 -1.40 -9.45
CA HIS A 393 6.61 -2.10 -10.70
C HIS A 393 6.05 -1.17 -11.78
N THR A 394 5.14 -0.27 -11.40
CA THR A 394 4.60 0.74 -12.31
C THR A 394 5.68 1.73 -12.76
N LEU A 395 6.58 2.14 -11.86
CA LEU A 395 7.71 3.02 -12.17
C LEU A 395 8.66 2.38 -13.20
N ARG A 396 9.02 1.09 -13.01
CA ARG A 396 9.82 0.32 -13.97
C ARG A 396 9.21 0.38 -15.36
N ASN A 397 7.91 0.11 -15.48
CA ASN A 397 7.24 0.13 -16.77
C ASN A 397 7.02 1.54 -17.32
N TYR A 398 6.82 2.53 -16.45
CA TYR A 398 6.70 3.93 -16.83
C TYR A 398 7.99 4.45 -17.47
N LEU A 399 9.16 4.04 -16.99
CA LEU A 399 10.45 4.42 -17.56
C LEU A 399 10.92 3.46 -18.68
N GLY A 400 10.58 2.18 -18.54
CA GLY A 400 11.15 1.07 -19.31
C GLY A 400 12.53 0.67 -18.78
N ASP A 401 12.87 -0.61 -18.90
CA ASP A 401 14.10 -1.21 -18.34
C ASP A 401 15.38 -0.48 -18.76
N SER A 402 15.43 0.03 -20.01
CA SER A 402 16.59 0.77 -20.55
C SER A 402 16.92 2.07 -19.82
N LEU A 403 15.94 2.65 -19.11
CA LEU A 403 16.13 3.84 -18.28
C LEU A 403 16.06 3.50 -16.80
N PHE A 404 15.14 2.63 -16.40
CA PHE A 404 14.87 2.30 -15.00
C PHE A 404 16.10 1.72 -14.29
N PHE A 405 16.67 0.61 -14.78
CA PHE A 405 17.78 -0.04 -14.09
C PHE A 405 19.05 0.83 -14.06
N PRO A 406 19.50 1.44 -15.18
CA PRO A 406 20.66 2.34 -15.13
C PRO A 406 20.45 3.56 -14.22
N ALA A 407 19.25 4.15 -14.21
CA ALA A 407 18.95 5.29 -13.35
C ALA A 407 18.97 4.89 -11.87
N MET A 408 18.39 3.74 -11.51
CA MET A 408 18.40 3.27 -10.12
C MET A 408 19.79 2.86 -9.65
N GLN A 409 20.61 2.23 -10.50
CA GLN A 409 22.02 1.96 -10.17
C GLN A 409 22.78 3.27 -9.91
N ALA A 410 22.62 4.27 -10.80
CA ALA A 410 23.25 5.57 -10.63
C ALA A 410 22.75 6.31 -9.38
N PHE A 411 21.47 6.15 -9.02
CA PHE A 411 20.88 6.70 -7.80
C PHE A 411 21.53 6.06 -6.55
N LEU A 412 21.58 4.73 -6.50
CA LEU A 412 22.21 3.99 -5.39
C LEU A 412 23.68 4.36 -5.21
N ASP A 413 24.41 4.59 -6.30
CA ASP A 413 25.82 5.00 -6.24
C ASP A 413 25.99 6.46 -5.82
N SER A 414 25.12 7.36 -6.30
CA SER A 414 25.18 8.80 -5.98
C SER A 414 24.83 9.09 -4.52
N PHE A 415 23.94 8.29 -3.94
CA PHE A 415 23.47 8.44 -2.56
C PHE A 415 24.03 7.36 -1.62
N ALA A 416 25.08 6.64 -2.03
CA ALA A 416 25.65 5.55 -1.24
C ALA A 416 25.97 6.01 0.20
N PHE A 417 25.37 5.31 1.15
CA PHE A 417 25.44 5.51 2.60
C PHE A 417 24.90 6.87 3.07
N GLN A 418 23.95 7.44 2.33
CA GLN A 418 23.24 8.67 2.67
C GLN A 418 21.73 8.40 2.81
N PRO A 419 21.03 9.17 3.67
CA PRO A 419 19.58 9.17 3.69
C PRO A 419 18.99 9.87 2.46
N VAL A 420 17.84 9.39 1.99
CA VAL A 420 17.12 9.93 0.83
C VAL A 420 15.62 10.07 1.10
N SER A 421 15.03 11.11 0.53
CA SER A 421 13.58 11.36 0.55
C SER A 421 12.95 10.98 -0.79
N SER A 422 11.61 10.80 -0.80
CA SER A 422 10.87 10.59 -2.05
C SER A 422 11.06 11.72 -3.07
N PHE A 423 11.25 12.96 -2.61
CA PHE A 423 11.53 14.11 -3.48
C PHE A 423 12.90 14.00 -4.16
N GLN A 424 13.93 13.57 -3.43
CA GLN A 424 15.26 13.37 -4.02
C GLN A 424 15.25 12.24 -5.06
N LEU A 425 14.50 11.15 -4.83
CA LEU A 425 14.33 10.11 -5.84
C LEU A 425 13.66 10.66 -7.10
N ARG A 426 12.55 11.41 -6.96
CA ARG A 426 11.85 12.06 -8.09
C ARG A 426 12.79 12.96 -8.88
N ASP A 427 13.50 13.86 -8.18
CA ASP A 427 14.34 14.88 -8.79
C ASP A 427 15.55 14.23 -9.49
N PHE A 428 16.15 13.21 -8.87
CA PHE A 428 17.24 12.45 -9.47
C PHE A 428 16.79 11.73 -10.73
N LEU A 429 15.68 10.98 -10.67
CA LEU A 429 15.15 10.28 -11.84
C LEU A 429 14.81 11.25 -12.97
N SER A 430 14.27 12.43 -12.63
CA SER A 430 13.98 13.47 -13.63
C SER A 430 15.24 13.97 -14.32
N ALA A 431 16.27 14.29 -13.53
CA ALA A 431 17.54 14.78 -14.04
C ALA A 431 18.29 13.72 -14.86
N TYR A 432 18.29 12.46 -14.41
CA TYR A 432 19.03 11.38 -15.05
C TYR A 432 18.37 10.89 -16.34
N THR A 433 17.05 10.73 -16.33
CA THR A 433 16.31 10.17 -17.48
C THR A 433 15.89 11.24 -18.50
N GLY A 434 15.87 12.52 -18.10
CA GLY A 434 15.33 13.61 -18.91
C GLY A 434 13.80 13.63 -19.02
N ILE A 435 13.10 12.74 -18.30
CA ILE A 435 11.64 12.67 -18.22
C ILE A 435 11.20 13.38 -16.93
N ASP A 436 10.30 14.35 -17.02
CA ASP A 436 9.75 15.00 -15.82
C ASP A 436 8.90 14.00 -15.01
N MET A 437 9.42 13.59 -13.84
CA MET A 437 8.77 12.60 -12.98
C MET A 437 7.74 13.21 -12.03
N THR A 438 7.49 14.52 -12.09
CA THR A 438 6.56 15.21 -11.17
C THR A 438 5.17 14.59 -11.18
N ALA A 439 4.57 14.42 -12.37
CA ALA A 439 3.23 13.87 -12.47
C ALA A 439 3.13 12.40 -12.01
N PHE A 440 4.19 11.61 -12.22
CA PHE A 440 4.24 10.23 -11.72
C PHE A 440 4.22 10.21 -10.19
N PHE A 441 5.10 10.99 -9.54
CA PHE A 441 5.19 11.02 -8.08
C PHE A 441 3.94 11.63 -7.44
N ASP A 442 3.40 12.70 -8.02
CA ASP A 442 2.17 13.33 -7.52
C ASP A 442 0.99 12.35 -7.46
N GLY A 443 0.83 11.52 -8.49
CA GLY A 443 -0.22 10.50 -8.53
C GLY A 443 0.09 9.25 -7.69
N TRP A 444 1.23 8.61 -7.92
CA TRP A 444 1.51 7.28 -7.40
C TRP A 444 2.11 7.27 -5.99
N VAL A 445 2.89 8.30 -5.62
CA VAL A 445 3.67 8.33 -4.38
C VAL A 445 3.06 9.29 -3.36
N PHE A 446 2.76 10.53 -3.78
CA PHE A 446 2.28 11.61 -2.91
C PHE A 446 0.77 11.61 -2.69
N SER A 447 0.02 10.81 -3.47
CA SER A 447 -1.43 10.71 -3.34
C SER A 447 -1.92 9.33 -2.87
N PRO A 448 -3.02 9.30 -2.10
CA PRO A 448 -3.71 8.06 -1.77
C PRO A 448 -4.51 7.51 -2.97
N GLY A 449 -4.91 6.24 -2.90
CA GLY A 449 -5.75 5.61 -3.93
C GLY A 449 -4.97 5.10 -5.15
N PHE A 450 -5.72 4.72 -6.19
CA PHE A 450 -5.23 4.19 -7.47
C PHE A 450 -6.05 4.73 -8.65
N PRO A 451 -5.43 5.01 -9.82
CA PRO A 451 -6.16 5.29 -11.05
C PRO A 451 -6.68 3.97 -11.66
N GLY A 452 -7.83 4.00 -12.31
CA GLY A 452 -8.32 2.91 -13.16
C GLY A 452 -8.47 3.39 -14.59
N PHE A 453 -7.89 2.69 -15.56
CA PHE A 453 -7.92 3.10 -16.95
C PHE A 453 -8.86 2.20 -17.76
N VAL A 454 -9.95 2.80 -18.27
CA VAL A 454 -10.98 2.06 -18.99
C VAL A 454 -11.00 2.49 -20.45
N VAL A 455 -11.01 1.52 -21.37
CA VAL A 455 -11.30 1.78 -22.78
C VAL A 455 -12.77 2.10 -22.92
N ASP A 456 -13.11 3.38 -23.05
CA ASP A 456 -14.49 3.84 -23.23
C ASP A 456 -15.02 3.38 -24.60
N SER A 457 -14.28 3.70 -25.66
CA SER A 457 -14.66 3.37 -27.03
C SER A 457 -13.47 3.35 -27.97
N MET A 458 -13.63 2.68 -29.12
CA MET A 458 -12.71 2.77 -30.25
C MET A 458 -13.47 3.00 -31.55
N SER A 459 -12.89 3.78 -32.46
CA SER A 459 -13.39 3.95 -33.83
C SER A 459 -12.30 3.56 -34.83
N VAL A 460 -12.65 2.75 -35.82
CA VAL A 460 -11.73 2.25 -36.84
C VAL A 460 -12.15 2.80 -38.20
N ALA A 461 -11.23 3.44 -38.91
CA ALA A 461 -11.45 3.96 -40.25
C ALA A 461 -10.38 3.41 -41.22
N PRO A 462 -10.76 2.88 -42.40
CA PRO A 462 -9.80 2.50 -43.43
C PRO A 462 -8.97 3.71 -43.90
N SER A 463 -7.66 3.50 -44.11
CA SER A 463 -6.72 4.49 -44.61
C SER A 463 -5.69 3.81 -45.51
N GLY A 464 -5.99 3.74 -46.82
CA GLY A 464 -5.20 2.94 -47.77
C GLY A 464 -5.22 1.45 -47.41
N ASN A 465 -4.05 0.84 -47.26
CA ASN A 465 -3.91 -0.56 -46.83
C ASN A 465 -3.80 -0.71 -45.30
N GLN A 466 -4.13 0.34 -44.54
CA GLN A 466 -4.02 0.40 -43.09
C GLN A 466 -5.35 0.88 -42.48
N PHE A 467 -5.40 0.94 -41.15
CA PHE A 467 -6.53 1.40 -40.39
C PHE A 467 -6.09 2.48 -39.41
N ILE A 468 -6.81 3.61 -39.40
CA ILE A 468 -6.69 4.62 -38.36
C ILE A 468 -7.64 4.21 -37.24
N VAL A 469 -7.09 3.98 -36.05
CA VAL A 469 -7.81 3.53 -34.87
C VAL A 469 -7.72 4.62 -33.81
N THR A 470 -8.84 5.30 -33.56
CA THR A 470 -8.95 6.29 -32.48
C THR A 470 -9.51 5.62 -31.24
N VAL A 471 -8.81 5.73 -30.12
CA VAL A 471 -9.19 5.15 -28.82
C VAL A 471 -9.50 6.26 -27.84
N TYR A 472 -10.59 6.10 -27.10
CA TYR A 472 -11.01 6.98 -26.02
C TYR A 472 -10.86 6.25 -24.69
N ILE A 473 -10.17 6.90 -23.74
CA ILE A 473 -9.90 6.36 -22.41
C ILE A 473 -10.63 7.21 -21.36
N HIS A 474 -11.26 6.54 -20.40
CA HIS A 474 -11.76 7.16 -19.18
C HIS A 474 -10.88 6.74 -18.00
N GLN A 475 -10.29 7.73 -17.32
CA GLN A 475 -9.61 7.55 -16.06
C GLN A 475 -10.62 7.65 -14.91
N LYS A 476 -10.75 6.57 -14.16
CA LYS A 476 -11.56 6.46 -12.96
C LYS A 476 -10.67 6.45 -11.71
N SER A 477 -11.27 6.70 -10.55
CA SER A 477 -10.55 6.72 -9.27
C SER A 477 -11.01 5.59 -8.36
N LYS A 478 -10.04 4.89 -7.75
CA LYS A 478 -10.27 4.03 -6.60
C LYS A 478 -9.87 4.77 -5.32
N GLY A 479 -10.83 4.89 -4.40
CA GLY A 479 -10.64 5.69 -3.20
C GLY A 479 -10.48 7.18 -3.54
N PRO A 480 -9.76 7.95 -2.72
CA PRO A 480 -9.58 9.40 -2.92
C PRO A 480 -8.48 9.74 -3.95
N ALA A 481 -8.25 8.88 -4.96
CA ALA A 481 -7.24 9.12 -5.97
C ALA A 481 -7.56 10.39 -6.78
N PRO A 482 -6.59 11.32 -6.94
CA PRO A 482 -6.78 12.45 -7.84
C PRO A 482 -6.85 11.98 -9.29
N ILE A 483 -7.13 12.90 -10.20
CA ILE A 483 -6.94 12.66 -11.63
C ILE A 483 -5.45 12.80 -11.96
N PHE A 484 -4.86 11.73 -12.49
CA PHE A 484 -3.44 11.65 -12.81
C PHE A 484 -3.18 12.31 -14.16
N ASN A 485 -1.97 12.85 -14.32
CA ASN A 485 -1.50 13.52 -15.53
C ASN A 485 -0.26 12.82 -16.09
N HIS A 486 0.06 13.09 -17.36
CA HIS A 486 1.17 12.45 -18.08
C HIS A 486 1.16 10.91 -17.95
N ASN A 487 -0.05 10.34 -17.98
CA ASN A 487 -0.26 8.90 -17.92
C ASN A 487 0.39 8.25 -19.15
N ARG A 488 1.13 7.17 -18.94
CA ARG A 488 1.64 6.30 -20.02
C ARG A 488 0.87 4.98 -19.93
N LEU A 489 -0.16 4.84 -20.76
CA LEU A 489 -1.01 3.65 -20.78
C LEU A 489 -0.62 2.73 -21.93
N PHE A 490 -0.44 1.45 -21.65
CA PHE A 490 -0.21 0.42 -22.66
C PHE A 490 -1.56 -0.06 -23.23
N LEU A 491 -1.74 0.06 -24.54
CA LEU A 491 -2.93 -0.40 -25.26
C LEU A 491 -2.58 -1.58 -26.15
N GLY A 492 -3.28 -2.71 -25.98
CA GLY A 492 -3.16 -3.88 -26.83
C GLY A 492 -4.25 -3.93 -27.89
N PHE A 493 -3.85 -3.97 -29.16
CA PHE A 493 -4.76 -4.19 -30.29
C PHE A 493 -4.72 -5.65 -30.71
N LEU A 494 -5.87 -6.33 -30.62
CA LEU A 494 -6.01 -7.75 -30.94
C LEU A 494 -6.33 -7.93 -32.44
N ASP A 495 -5.56 -8.74 -33.16
CA ASP A 495 -5.82 -9.09 -34.56
C ASP A 495 -6.75 -10.32 -34.71
N ASP A 496 -7.07 -10.70 -35.95
CA ASP A 496 -7.92 -11.86 -36.29
C ASP A 496 -7.33 -13.22 -35.85
N ASN A 497 -6.02 -13.27 -35.58
CA ASN A 497 -5.32 -14.46 -35.06
C ASN A 497 -5.11 -14.39 -33.54
N TRP A 498 -5.70 -13.39 -32.88
CA TRP A 498 -5.53 -13.08 -31.46
C TRP A 498 -4.11 -12.72 -31.02
N ASN A 499 -3.28 -12.25 -31.95
CA ASN A 499 -2.02 -11.62 -31.58
C ASN A 499 -2.31 -10.22 -31.03
N ILE A 500 -1.63 -9.86 -29.94
CA ILE A 500 -1.74 -8.53 -29.33
C ILE A 500 -0.57 -7.68 -29.82
N THR A 501 -0.90 -6.58 -30.51
CA THR A 501 0.07 -5.54 -30.87
C THR A 501 -0.07 -4.35 -29.92
N GLU A 502 0.96 -4.06 -29.12
CA GLU A 502 0.92 -2.95 -28.17
C GLU A 502 1.25 -1.58 -28.81
N ARG A 503 0.61 -0.53 -28.29
CA ARG A 503 1.00 0.87 -28.46
C ARG A 503 0.94 1.58 -27.11
N VAL A 504 1.74 2.63 -26.95
CA VAL A 504 1.69 3.47 -25.75
C VAL A 504 0.87 4.71 -26.07
N MET A 505 -0.14 4.97 -25.24
CA MET A 505 -0.91 6.20 -25.23
C MET A 505 -0.39 7.11 -24.12
N GLN A 506 -0.19 8.38 -24.43
CA GLN A 506 0.07 9.42 -23.45
C GLN A 506 -1.13 10.35 -23.34
N PHE A 507 -1.59 10.62 -22.12
CA PHE A 507 -2.67 11.58 -21.90
C PHE A 507 -2.65 12.15 -20.47
N SER A 508 -3.35 13.26 -20.29
CA SER A 508 -3.54 13.94 -19.01
C SER A 508 -5.02 14.20 -18.79
N GLY A 509 -5.44 14.27 -17.52
CA GLY A 509 -6.83 14.53 -17.17
C GLY A 509 -7.71 13.27 -17.14
N GLU A 510 -9.01 13.49 -16.93
CA GLU A 510 -10.00 12.42 -16.73
C GLU A 510 -10.25 11.63 -18.02
N TYR A 511 -10.15 12.28 -19.18
CA TYR A 511 -10.39 11.65 -20.48
C TYR A 511 -9.17 11.78 -21.37
N GLY A 512 -8.82 10.69 -22.06
CA GLY A 512 -7.76 10.66 -23.04
C GLY A 512 -8.28 10.28 -24.43
N VAL A 513 -7.66 10.81 -25.47
CA VAL A 513 -7.89 10.37 -26.86
C VAL A 513 -6.57 10.25 -27.61
N ALA A 514 -6.41 9.17 -28.37
CA ALA A 514 -5.25 8.97 -29.23
C ALA A 514 -5.62 8.20 -30.49
N ALA A 515 -4.96 8.49 -31.61
CA ALA A 515 -5.13 7.79 -32.88
C ALA A 515 -3.86 7.02 -33.24
N PHE A 516 -4.03 5.78 -33.69
CA PHE A 516 -2.95 4.89 -34.09
C PHE A 516 -3.16 4.40 -35.52
N THR A 517 -2.08 4.13 -36.25
CA THR A 517 -2.15 3.47 -37.56
C THR A 517 -1.76 2.00 -37.40
N LEU A 518 -2.66 1.09 -37.78
CA LEU A 518 -2.45 -0.36 -37.72
C LEU A 518 -2.50 -0.99 -39.11
N PRO A 519 -1.70 -2.04 -39.38
CA PRO A 519 -1.76 -2.77 -40.64
C PRO A 519 -2.90 -3.80 -40.71
N PHE A 520 -3.73 -3.88 -39.67
CA PHE A 520 -4.86 -4.81 -39.56
C PHE A 520 -6.07 -4.11 -38.92
N HIS A 521 -7.26 -4.65 -39.16
CA HIS A 521 -8.48 -4.21 -38.49
C HIS A 521 -8.52 -4.84 -37.09
N PRO A 522 -8.44 -4.06 -35.99
CA PRO A 522 -8.43 -4.65 -34.65
C PRO A 522 -9.81 -5.19 -34.25
N LEU A 523 -9.85 -6.38 -33.66
CA LEU A 523 -11.05 -6.96 -33.07
C LEU A 523 -11.39 -6.30 -31.73
N LEU A 524 -10.37 -6.03 -30.91
CA LEU A 524 -10.48 -5.44 -29.58
C LEU A 524 -9.33 -4.46 -29.33
N CYS A 525 -9.58 -3.48 -28.46
CA CYS A 525 -8.56 -2.66 -27.82
C CYS A 525 -8.61 -2.92 -26.31
N LEU A 526 -7.48 -3.33 -25.74
CA LEU A 526 -7.36 -3.71 -24.34
C LEU A 526 -6.45 -2.71 -23.62
N ALA A 527 -6.89 -2.19 -22.46
CA ALA A 527 -6.00 -1.46 -21.56
C ALA A 527 -5.10 -2.45 -20.83
N ASP A 528 -3.82 -2.09 -20.70
CA ASP A 528 -2.76 -2.82 -20.01
C ASP A 528 -2.85 -4.36 -20.09
N PRO A 529 -2.72 -4.96 -21.29
CA PRO A 529 -2.88 -6.41 -21.46
C PRO A 529 -1.79 -7.26 -20.82
N PHE A 530 -0.70 -6.63 -20.39
CA PHE A 530 0.44 -7.34 -19.80
C PHE A 530 0.72 -6.97 -18.35
N ASP A 531 -0.26 -6.35 -17.67
CA ASP A 531 -0.20 -5.94 -16.26
C ASP A 531 1.09 -5.18 -15.95
N ARG A 532 1.38 -4.12 -16.72
CA ARG A 532 2.56 -3.26 -16.56
C ARG A 532 2.32 -2.10 -15.60
N ILE A 533 1.08 -1.83 -15.26
CA ILE A 533 0.65 -0.72 -14.41
C ILE A 533 -0.15 -1.31 -13.26
N ALA A 534 0.07 -0.81 -12.06
CA ALA A 534 -0.74 -1.13 -10.90
C ALA A 534 -2.07 -0.35 -10.91
N ASP A 535 -2.78 -0.33 -12.03
CA ASP A 535 -4.06 0.36 -12.12
C ASP A 535 -5.16 -0.41 -11.36
N ALA A 536 -6.32 0.22 -11.20
CA ALA A 536 -7.41 -0.29 -10.37
C ALA A 536 -8.20 -1.42 -11.05
N THR A 537 -7.52 -2.39 -11.66
CA THR A 537 -8.10 -3.57 -12.30
C THR A 537 -7.39 -4.85 -11.83
N THR A 538 -8.07 -5.97 -12.00
CA THR A 538 -7.46 -7.30 -11.99
C THR A 538 -7.97 -8.07 -13.19
N ASP A 539 -7.04 -8.49 -14.04
CA ASP A 539 -7.37 -8.94 -15.39
C ASP A 539 -6.86 -10.36 -15.65
N PHE A 540 -7.64 -11.13 -16.40
CA PHE A 540 -7.24 -12.47 -16.81
C PHE A 540 -7.78 -12.80 -18.19
N GLN A 541 -6.94 -13.40 -19.05
CA GLN A 541 -7.32 -13.76 -20.42
C GLN A 541 -7.04 -15.24 -20.73
N LYS A 542 -7.92 -15.86 -21.53
CA LYS A 542 -7.80 -17.25 -21.98
C LYS A 542 -8.34 -17.42 -23.39
N VAL A 543 -7.83 -18.43 -24.10
CA VAL A 543 -8.47 -18.97 -25.32
C VAL A 543 -9.26 -20.21 -24.93
N ILE A 544 -10.57 -20.15 -25.17
CA ILE A 544 -11.51 -21.24 -24.90
C ILE A 544 -11.63 -22.10 -26.14
N LYS A 545 -11.38 -23.41 -26.02
CA LYS A 545 -11.36 -24.35 -27.17
C LYS A 545 -12.36 -25.50 -27.05
N SER A 546 -13.00 -25.65 -25.89
CA SER A 546 -13.96 -26.72 -25.63
C SER A 546 -15.00 -26.30 -24.60
N ALA A 547 -16.10 -27.05 -24.51
CA ALA A 547 -17.02 -26.95 -23.38
C ALA A 547 -16.30 -27.27 -22.06
N GLY A 548 -16.78 -26.71 -20.96
CA GLY A 548 -16.19 -26.88 -19.63
C GLY A 548 -16.18 -25.62 -18.80
N ASP A 549 -15.58 -25.73 -17.60
CA ASP A 549 -15.45 -24.63 -16.65
C ASP A 549 -14.07 -23.97 -16.74
N TYR A 550 -14.06 -22.63 -16.72
CA TYR A 550 -12.86 -21.82 -16.81
C TYR A 550 -12.86 -20.74 -15.72
N ASP A 551 -11.91 -20.85 -14.80
CA ASP A 551 -11.70 -19.88 -13.73
C ASP A 551 -10.79 -18.73 -14.20
N PHE A 552 -11.18 -17.49 -13.91
CA PHE A 552 -10.41 -16.29 -14.23
C PHE A 552 -9.85 -15.72 -12.92
N ASP A 553 -8.59 -16.03 -12.63
CA ASP A 553 -7.99 -15.78 -11.32
C ASP A 553 -8.02 -14.29 -10.95
N ASN A 554 -8.26 -13.99 -9.67
CA ASN A 554 -8.38 -12.63 -9.11
C ASN A 554 -9.47 -11.73 -9.73
N THR A 555 -10.31 -12.25 -10.63
CA THR A 555 -11.43 -11.49 -11.22
C THR A 555 -12.78 -11.75 -10.53
N TYR A 556 -12.84 -12.71 -9.58
CA TYR A 556 -14.08 -13.12 -8.92
C TYR A 556 -15.17 -13.63 -9.88
N PHE A 557 -14.74 -14.18 -11.02
CA PHE A 557 -15.59 -14.65 -12.08
C PHE A 557 -15.17 -16.05 -12.58
N ARG A 558 -16.15 -16.84 -12.98
CA ARG A 558 -15.95 -18.12 -13.70
C ARG A 558 -16.88 -18.16 -14.91
N LEU A 559 -16.38 -18.73 -16.02
CA LEU A 559 -17.15 -19.03 -17.21
C LEU A 559 -17.42 -20.54 -17.29
N SER A 560 -18.69 -20.94 -17.41
CA SER A 560 -19.09 -22.32 -17.70
C SER A 560 -19.63 -22.39 -19.12
N VAL A 561 -18.90 -23.06 -20.01
CA VAL A 561 -19.20 -23.14 -21.45
C VAL A 561 -19.95 -24.43 -21.75
N ASP A 562 -21.19 -24.31 -22.23
CA ASP A 562 -22.04 -25.45 -22.59
C ASP A 562 -21.78 -25.87 -24.03
N GLN A 563 -21.76 -24.90 -24.95
CA GLN A 563 -21.50 -25.10 -26.38
C GLN A 563 -20.70 -23.93 -26.94
N LEU A 564 -19.79 -24.24 -27.87
CA LEU A 564 -19.05 -23.25 -28.64
C LEU A 564 -19.01 -23.67 -30.12
N GLN A 565 -19.16 -22.70 -31.02
CA GLN A 565 -19.09 -22.93 -32.46
C GLN A 565 -17.64 -23.08 -32.95
N ASP A 566 -16.75 -22.27 -32.40
CA ASP A 566 -15.32 -22.28 -32.64
C ASP A 566 -14.62 -21.78 -31.36
N SER A 567 -13.29 -21.80 -31.36
CA SER A 567 -12.49 -21.23 -30.30
C SER A 567 -12.78 -19.72 -30.16
N VAL A 568 -12.71 -19.22 -28.93
CA VAL A 568 -12.96 -17.80 -28.63
C VAL A 568 -11.92 -17.28 -27.64
N PHE A 569 -11.36 -16.12 -27.93
CA PHE A 569 -10.56 -15.38 -26.96
C PHE A 569 -11.51 -14.69 -25.97
N VAL A 570 -11.23 -14.84 -24.68
CA VAL A 570 -12.01 -14.22 -23.60
C VAL A 570 -11.06 -13.51 -22.64
N ARG A 571 -11.30 -12.23 -22.39
CA ARG A 571 -10.70 -11.48 -21.28
C ARG A 571 -11.78 -11.07 -20.30
N VAL A 572 -11.49 -11.26 -19.02
CA VAL A 572 -12.30 -10.74 -17.91
C VAL A 572 -11.46 -9.71 -17.17
N THR A 573 -12.03 -8.52 -17.06
CA THR A 573 -11.44 -7.37 -16.36
C THR A 573 -12.32 -7.06 -15.16
N HIS A 574 -11.80 -7.23 -13.95
CA HIS A 574 -12.48 -6.83 -12.74
C HIS A 574 -12.02 -5.43 -12.33
N ASN A 575 -12.88 -4.45 -12.50
CA ASN A 575 -12.60 -3.05 -12.20
C ASN A 575 -12.88 -2.79 -10.72
N TRP A 576 -11.88 -2.28 -9.99
CA TRP A 576 -11.98 -1.84 -8.60
C TRP A 576 -12.34 -0.34 -8.48
N THR A 577 -13.16 0.12 -9.39
CA THR A 577 -13.71 1.48 -9.45
C THR A 577 -15.23 1.40 -9.61
N ALA A 578 -15.92 2.51 -9.36
CA ALA A 578 -17.36 2.56 -9.59
C ALA A 578 -17.69 2.36 -11.09
N PRO A 579 -18.76 1.61 -11.43
CA PRO A 579 -19.37 1.66 -12.75
C PRO A 579 -19.88 3.08 -13.03
N ASP A 580 -20.11 3.41 -14.30
CA ASP A 580 -20.73 4.69 -14.63
C ASP A 580 -22.14 4.76 -14.05
N SER A 581 -22.58 5.97 -13.71
CA SER A 581 -23.95 6.21 -13.27
C SER A 581 -24.98 5.83 -14.34
N LEU A 582 -26.20 5.51 -13.89
CA LEU A 582 -27.36 5.37 -14.76
C LEU A 582 -27.57 6.64 -15.59
N LYS A 583 -27.78 6.50 -16.91
CA LYS A 583 -28.16 7.64 -17.77
C LYS A 583 -29.60 8.06 -17.48
N THR A 584 -30.45 7.09 -17.20
CA THR A 584 -31.83 7.27 -16.77
C THR A 584 -31.99 6.78 -15.33
N PRO A 585 -32.23 7.68 -14.35
CA PRO A 585 -32.43 7.27 -12.97
C PRO A 585 -33.54 6.23 -12.84
N THR A 586 -33.22 5.09 -12.25
CA THR A 586 -34.19 4.03 -11.96
C THR A 586 -34.53 4.08 -10.47
N PRO A 587 -35.78 4.36 -10.08
CA PRO A 587 -36.17 4.44 -8.68
C PRO A 587 -35.81 3.18 -7.89
N GLY A 588 -35.22 3.38 -6.71
CA GLY A 588 -34.85 2.30 -5.79
C GLY A 588 -33.64 1.46 -6.22
N LEU A 589 -32.96 1.81 -7.32
CA LEU A 589 -31.78 1.10 -7.82
C LEU A 589 -30.50 1.85 -7.42
N THR A 590 -29.63 1.19 -6.67
CA THR A 590 -28.32 1.70 -6.26
C THR A 590 -27.23 0.80 -6.83
N LEU A 591 -26.37 1.34 -7.70
CA LEU A 591 -25.23 0.60 -8.25
C LEU A 591 -24.16 0.34 -7.18
N SER A 592 -23.39 -0.72 -7.37
CA SER A 592 -22.08 -0.88 -6.72
C SER A 592 -21.30 0.42 -6.85
N ASP A 593 -20.75 0.93 -5.76
CA ASP A 593 -19.86 2.09 -5.74
C ASP A 593 -18.37 1.70 -5.78
N TYR A 594 -18.09 0.39 -5.88
CA TYR A 594 -16.77 -0.15 -5.57
C TYR A 594 -16.16 -1.00 -6.68
N ARG A 595 -16.97 -1.77 -7.42
CA ARG A 595 -16.48 -2.67 -8.46
C ARG A 595 -17.52 -3.08 -9.50
N TYR A 596 -17.04 -3.46 -10.69
CA TYR A 596 -17.81 -4.04 -11.79
C TYR A 596 -16.90 -4.90 -12.69
N TRP A 597 -17.50 -5.64 -13.61
CA TRP A 597 -16.78 -6.50 -14.57
C TRP A 597 -16.93 -5.98 -15.98
N ARG A 598 -15.91 -6.21 -16.80
CA ARG A 598 -15.98 -6.18 -18.25
C ARG A 598 -15.55 -7.52 -18.81
N ILE A 599 -16.29 -8.01 -19.79
CA ILE A 599 -16.04 -9.27 -20.48
C ILE A 599 -15.87 -8.95 -21.95
N ASP A 600 -14.64 -9.08 -22.44
CA ASP A 600 -14.31 -8.91 -23.85
C ASP A 600 -14.18 -10.29 -24.51
N MET A 601 -14.79 -10.46 -25.69
CA MET A 601 -14.72 -11.70 -26.47
C MET A 601 -14.33 -11.39 -27.92
N ALA A 602 -13.43 -12.20 -28.49
CA ALA A 602 -13.09 -12.17 -29.91
C ALA A 602 -13.24 -13.56 -30.53
N GLY A 603 -14.20 -13.71 -31.44
CA GLY A 603 -14.67 -14.98 -32.00
C GLY A 603 -16.18 -15.17 -31.80
N PRO A 604 -16.74 -16.32 -32.22
CA PRO A 604 -18.15 -16.63 -31.99
C PRO A 604 -18.49 -16.69 -30.50
N VAL A 605 -19.50 -15.92 -30.06
CA VAL A 605 -19.93 -15.91 -28.66
C VAL A 605 -20.47 -17.30 -28.28
N PRO A 606 -19.90 -17.97 -27.26
CA PRO A 606 -20.34 -19.30 -26.88
C PRO A 606 -21.68 -19.27 -26.14
N GLN A 607 -22.40 -20.39 -26.15
CA GLN A 607 -23.46 -20.63 -25.19
C GLN A 607 -22.81 -20.94 -23.84
N ALA A 608 -22.84 -19.95 -22.94
CA ALA A 608 -22.15 -20.04 -21.67
C ALA A 608 -22.91 -19.35 -20.53
N THR A 609 -22.60 -19.77 -19.32
CA THR A 609 -23.06 -19.18 -18.07
C THR A 609 -21.91 -18.49 -17.36
N GLY A 610 -22.07 -17.20 -17.05
CA GLY A 610 -21.13 -16.46 -16.21
C GLY A 610 -21.50 -16.56 -14.73
N ARG A 611 -20.53 -16.85 -13.87
CA ARG A 611 -20.69 -16.94 -12.42
C ARG A 611 -19.91 -15.82 -11.73
N PHE A 612 -20.62 -14.87 -11.13
CA PHE A 612 -20.08 -13.69 -10.45
C PHE A 612 -20.11 -13.88 -8.94
N TYR A 613 -18.98 -13.73 -8.27
CA TYR A 613 -18.89 -13.86 -6.81
C TYR A 613 -19.14 -12.53 -6.11
N TYR A 614 -19.97 -12.56 -5.08
CA TYR A 614 -20.23 -11.43 -4.20
C TYR A 614 -20.02 -11.82 -2.73
N SER A 615 -19.56 -10.87 -1.91
CA SER A 615 -19.40 -11.09 -0.48
C SER A 615 -19.32 -9.80 0.34
N ARG A 616 -20.17 -9.71 1.35
CA ARG A 616 -20.04 -8.75 2.45
C ARG A 616 -18.93 -9.11 3.45
N PRO A 617 -18.88 -10.31 4.07
CA PRO A 617 -17.87 -10.62 5.09
C PRO A 617 -16.45 -10.65 4.53
N ALA A 618 -16.28 -10.80 3.22
CA ALA A 618 -14.97 -10.80 2.58
C ALA A 618 -14.50 -9.40 2.11
N TYR A 619 -15.18 -8.32 2.55
CA TYR A 619 -14.89 -6.92 2.22
C TYR A 619 -14.94 -6.58 0.73
N LEU A 620 -15.87 -7.18 -0.02
CA LEU A 620 -16.05 -6.87 -1.45
C LEU A 620 -17.25 -5.96 -1.69
N ASP A 621 -18.40 -6.26 -1.08
CA ASP A 621 -19.67 -5.59 -1.39
C ASP A 621 -20.35 -5.01 -0.13
N GLN A 622 -19.55 -4.50 0.81
CA GLN A 622 -20.02 -4.07 2.14
C GLN A 622 -20.90 -2.82 2.12
N THR A 623 -20.65 -1.91 1.19
CA THR A 623 -21.44 -0.70 0.97
C THR A 623 -22.78 -1.02 0.32
N LEU A 624 -22.80 -2.04 -0.55
CA LEU A 624 -23.97 -2.47 -1.33
C LEU A 624 -24.90 -3.42 -0.57
N LEU A 625 -24.35 -4.36 0.22
CA LEU A 625 -25.08 -5.38 0.98
C LEU A 625 -25.14 -5.00 2.47
N GLN A 626 -26.18 -4.27 2.87
CA GLN A 626 -26.38 -3.81 4.24
C GLN A 626 -27.27 -4.76 5.06
N ASN A 627 -28.28 -5.41 4.45
CA ASN A 627 -29.23 -6.30 5.14
C ASN A 627 -29.36 -7.69 4.48
N LEU A 628 -29.88 -8.67 5.25
CA LEU A 628 -30.13 -10.04 4.77
C LEU A 628 -31.18 -10.12 3.63
N ASN A 629 -32.06 -9.12 3.54
CA ASN A 629 -33.14 -9.02 2.56
C ASN A 629 -32.81 -8.06 1.41
N ASP A 630 -31.54 -7.69 1.23
CA ASP A 630 -31.20 -6.81 0.11
C ASP A 630 -31.37 -7.56 -1.21
N SER A 631 -32.20 -6.96 -2.08
CA SER A 631 -32.49 -7.43 -3.43
C SER A 631 -31.33 -7.12 -4.38
N LEU A 632 -30.23 -7.84 -4.14
CA LEU A 632 -29.07 -7.84 -5.00
C LEU A 632 -29.47 -8.33 -6.40
N VAL A 633 -29.26 -7.47 -7.39
CA VAL A 633 -29.45 -7.75 -8.81
C VAL A 633 -28.13 -7.58 -9.55
N ILE A 634 -28.07 -8.13 -10.76
CA ILE A 634 -26.98 -7.87 -11.71
C ILE A 634 -27.54 -7.11 -12.91
N LEU A 635 -26.80 -6.08 -13.32
CA LEU A 635 -27.10 -5.28 -14.49
C LEU A 635 -26.07 -5.55 -15.57
N TYR A 636 -26.46 -5.34 -16.81
CA TYR A 636 -25.61 -5.49 -18.00
C TYR A 636 -25.73 -4.27 -18.91
N ARG A 637 -24.65 -3.93 -19.61
CA ARG A 637 -24.69 -3.07 -20.80
C ARG A 637 -23.65 -3.53 -21.83
N PRO A 638 -23.94 -3.45 -23.15
CA PRO A 638 -22.99 -3.87 -24.18
C PRO A 638 -21.75 -2.96 -24.28
N ASN A 639 -21.88 -1.68 -23.92
CA ASN A 639 -20.79 -0.69 -23.94
C ASN A 639 -21.20 0.55 -23.12
N PRO A 640 -20.26 1.48 -22.84
CA PRO A 640 -20.56 2.72 -22.10
C PRO A 640 -21.59 3.66 -22.77
N ALA A 641 -21.84 3.52 -24.08
CA ALA A 641 -22.87 4.29 -24.77
C ALA A 641 -24.30 3.81 -24.42
N ALA A 642 -24.48 2.57 -23.99
CA ALA A 642 -25.75 2.04 -23.50
C ALA A 642 -25.98 2.37 -22.01
N ASP A 643 -27.25 2.40 -21.60
CA ASP A 643 -27.62 2.49 -20.18
C ASP A 643 -27.62 1.09 -19.54
N TRP A 644 -27.50 1.02 -18.22
CA TRP A 644 -27.55 -0.24 -17.49
C TRP A 644 -28.96 -0.83 -17.50
N GLN A 645 -29.06 -2.15 -17.75
CA GLN A 645 -30.32 -2.87 -17.72
C GLN A 645 -30.24 -4.10 -16.83
N GLY A 646 -31.28 -4.34 -16.04
CA GLY A 646 -31.44 -5.60 -15.30
C GLY A 646 -31.62 -6.77 -16.26
N ILE A 647 -30.95 -7.88 -15.98
CA ILE A 647 -31.00 -9.10 -16.78
C ILE A 647 -31.49 -10.30 -15.96
N PRO A 648 -31.99 -11.38 -16.58
CA PRO A 648 -32.31 -12.60 -15.86
C PRO A 648 -31.06 -13.23 -15.23
N PHE A 649 -31.16 -13.67 -13.98
CA PHE A 649 -30.10 -14.36 -13.26
C PHE A 649 -30.67 -15.35 -12.25
N THR A 650 -29.83 -16.28 -11.78
CA THR A 650 -30.09 -17.02 -10.53
C THR A 650 -29.05 -16.64 -9.48
N ARG A 651 -29.42 -16.71 -8.21
CA ARG A 651 -28.55 -16.34 -7.08
C ARG A 651 -28.49 -17.49 -6.09
N THR A 652 -27.30 -17.75 -5.55
CA THR A 652 -27.10 -18.64 -4.40
C THR A 652 -26.48 -17.85 -3.26
N GLY A 653 -26.82 -18.22 -2.02
CA GLY A 653 -26.31 -17.57 -0.81
C GLY A 653 -27.05 -16.29 -0.41
N SER A 654 -26.76 -15.80 0.80
CA SER A 654 -27.34 -14.57 1.35
C SER A 654 -26.33 -13.42 1.25
N LEU A 655 -25.47 -13.23 2.26
CA LEU A 655 -24.44 -12.18 2.31
C LEU A 655 -23.14 -12.53 1.57
N THR A 656 -23.00 -13.80 1.19
CA THR A 656 -21.92 -14.32 0.35
C THR A 656 -22.52 -15.35 -0.57
N GLY A 657 -22.11 -15.35 -1.83
CA GLY A 657 -22.57 -16.33 -2.78
C GLY A 657 -22.24 -15.98 -4.21
N TYR A 658 -23.07 -16.47 -5.13
CA TYR A 658 -22.84 -16.32 -6.56
C TYR A 658 -24.10 -15.86 -7.28
N ILE A 659 -23.91 -15.04 -8.31
CA ILE A 659 -24.92 -14.75 -9.32
C ILE A 659 -24.54 -15.49 -10.60
N PHE A 660 -25.49 -16.19 -11.20
CA PHE A 660 -25.35 -16.90 -12.46
C PHE A 660 -26.15 -16.22 -13.55
N VAL A 661 -25.47 -15.84 -14.62
CA VAL A 661 -26.07 -15.24 -15.82
C VAL A 661 -25.97 -16.24 -16.95
N ASN A 662 -27.10 -16.83 -17.34
CA ASN A 662 -27.20 -17.69 -18.51
C ASN A 662 -27.13 -16.85 -19.79
N ASN A 663 -26.61 -17.43 -20.87
CA ASN A 663 -26.43 -16.75 -22.16
C ASN A 663 -25.57 -15.47 -22.03
N LEU A 664 -24.44 -15.59 -21.33
CA LEU A 664 -23.50 -14.50 -21.11
C LEU A 664 -23.13 -13.80 -22.42
N GLN A 665 -23.05 -12.47 -22.40
CA GLN A 665 -22.70 -11.63 -23.56
C GLN A 665 -21.42 -10.85 -23.28
N PRO A 666 -20.63 -10.49 -24.31
CA PRO A 666 -19.56 -9.52 -24.15
C PRO A 666 -20.14 -8.15 -23.77
N GLY A 667 -19.46 -7.42 -22.89
CA GLY A 667 -19.91 -6.13 -22.35
C GLY A 667 -19.58 -5.99 -20.87
N GLU A 668 -20.31 -5.13 -20.18
CA GLU A 668 -20.06 -4.81 -18.78
C GLU A 668 -21.19 -5.29 -17.87
N TYR A 669 -20.81 -5.71 -16.67
CA TYR A 669 -21.71 -6.24 -15.66
C TYR A 669 -21.44 -5.57 -14.32
N THR A 670 -22.48 -5.15 -13.62
CA THR A 670 -22.33 -4.60 -12.25
C THR A 670 -23.39 -5.17 -11.32
N LEU A 671 -23.01 -5.33 -10.06
CA LEU A 671 -23.97 -5.56 -8.98
C LEU A 671 -24.71 -4.25 -8.67
N ALA A 672 -25.97 -4.39 -8.26
CA ALA A 672 -26.78 -3.30 -7.74
C ALA A 672 -27.74 -3.82 -6.67
N SER A 673 -28.18 -2.95 -5.77
CA SER A 673 -29.28 -3.21 -4.84
C SER A 673 -30.53 -2.55 -5.40
N TRP A 674 -31.61 -3.30 -5.55
CA TRP A 674 -32.88 -2.78 -6.06
C TRP A 674 -33.99 -3.04 -5.04
N ASP A 675 -34.56 -1.98 -4.46
CA ASP A 675 -35.63 -2.08 -3.45
C ASP A 675 -36.72 -3.12 -3.84
N GLU A 676 -37.00 -4.06 -2.93
CA GLU A 676 -37.98 -5.15 -3.07
C GLU A 676 -39.38 -4.66 -3.48
N LEU A 677 -39.74 -3.41 -3.18
CA LEU A 677 -41.00 -2.79 -3.64
C LEU A 677 -41.11 -2.70 -5.19
N TYR A 678 -39.97 -2.79 -5.90
CA TYR A 678 -39.87 -2.73 -7.36
C TYR A 678 -39.49 -4.08 -7.99
N VAL A 679 -38.87 -5.00 -7.23
CA VAL A 679 -38.48 -6.34 -7.70
C VAL A 679 -39.65 -7.31 -7.54
N GLY A 680 -40.32 -7.64 -8.65
CA GLY A 680 -41.40 -8.66 -8.65
C GLY A 680 -42.65 -8.32 -9.46
N ARG A 681 -42.70 -7.19 -10.17
CA ARG A 681 -43.79 -6.92 -11.12
C ARG A 681 -43.38 -7.38 -12.53
N PRO A 682 -44.06 -8.37 -13.15
CA PRO A 682 -43.88 -8.64 -14.57
C PRO A 682 -44.18 -7.36 -15.35
N LYS A 683 -43.55 -7.20 -16.52
CA LYS A 683 -43.87 -6.15 -17.52
C LYS A 683 -45.38 -6.14 -17.78
N LEU A 684 -46.13 -5.39 -16.98
CA LEU A 684 -47.43 -4.88 -17.34
C LEU A 684 -47.16 -3.61 -18.14
N GLN A 685 -47.71 -3.58 -19.34
CA GLN A 685 -47.86 -2.37 -20.14
C GLN A 685 -48.07 -1.17 -19.22
N GLN A 686 -47.16 -0.22 -19.35
CA GLN A 686 -47.14 1.02 -18.61
C GLN A 686 -48.31 1.88 -19.09
N GLU A 687 -49.50 1.66 -18.54
CA GLU A 687 -50.43 2.76 -18.26
C GLU A 687 -50.37 3.03 -16.76
N GLY A 688 -49.28 3.68 -16.35
CA GLY A 688 -49.13 4.18 -14.99
C GLY A 688 -50.07 5.35 -14.76
N LYS A 689 -51.28 5.09 -14.23
CA LYS A 689 -52.07 6.17 -13.61
C LYS A 689 -51.33 6.60 -12.33
N ARG A 690 -50.55 7.68 -12.43
CA ARG A 690 -50.03 8.40 -11.26
C ARG A 690 -51.20 8.75 -10.35
N ILE A 691 -51.09 8.44 -9.05
CA ILE A 691 -52.13 8.78 -8.07
C ILE A 691 -52.20 10.29 -7.87
N LEU A 692 -51.07 11.00 -8.00
CA LEU A 692 -51.01 12.46 -7.95
C LEU A 692 -50.45 13.00 -9.28
N LEU A 693 -51.19 13.89 -9.95
CA LEU A 693 -50.74 14.61 -11.14
C LEU A 693 -50.56 16.07 -10.75
N ILE A 694 -49.34 16.61 -10.90
CA ILE A 694 -49.05 18.03 -10.69
C ILE A 694 -48.71 18.68 -12.02
N TYR A 695 -49.48 19.70 -12.42
CA TYR A 695 -49.28 20.41 -13.67
C TYR A 695 -49.69 21.89 -13.59
N PRO A 696 -49.05 22.80 -14.35
CA PRO A 696 -47.77 22.58 -15.02
C PRO A 696 -46.64 22.35 -14.01
N ASN A 697 -45.69 21.48 -14.35
CA ASN A 697 -44.48 21.22 -13.55
C ASN A 697 -43.29 21.18 -14.51
N PRO A 698 -42.42 22.21 -14.53
CA PRO A 698 -42.37 23.35 -13.61
C PRO A 698 -43.54 24.35 -13.77
N SER A 699 -43.93 25.02 -12.69
CA SER A 699 -44.93 26.10 -12.68
C SER A 699 -44.28 27.47 -12.50
N THR A 700 -44.92 28.51 -13.02
CA THR A 700 -44.48 29.92 -12.87
C THR A 700 -45.45 30.79 -12.07
N ASP A 701 -46.68 30.32 -11.84
CA ASP A 701 -47.70 31.11 -11.12
C ASP A 701 -48.75 30.20 -10.45
N ARG A 702 -49.42 29.31 -11.20
CA ARG A 702 -50.46 28.42 -10.66
C ARG A 702 -50.12 26.95 -10.84
N VAL A 703 -50.47 26.14 -9.85
CA VAL A 703 -50.27 24.69 -9.83
C VAL A 703 -51.61 24.00 -9.63
N SER A 704 -51.90 23.04 -10.50
CA SER A 704 -53.01 22.11 -10.38
C SER A 704 -52.50 20.77 -9.85
N VAL A 705 -53.18 20.23 -8.86
CA VAL A 705 -52.93 18.92 -8.26
C VAL A 705 -54.18 18.08 -8.45
N GLU A 706 -54.05 16.97 -9.15
CA GLU A 706 -55.15 16.03 -9.38
C GLU A 706 -54.83 14.68 -8.73
N ILE A 707 -55.77 14.17 -7.93
CA ILE A 707 -55.67 12.93 -7.17
C ILE A 707 -56.54 11.87 -7.84
N ASN A 708 -55.93 10.95 -8.59
CA ASN A 708 -56.66 9.91 -9.31
C ASN A 708 -57.34 8.93 -8.34
N SER A 709 -58.64 8.71 -8.54
CA SER A 709 -59.45 7.71 -7.81
C SER A 709 -59.56 7.93 -6.28
N TYR A 710 -59.46 9.18 -5.80
CA TYR A 710 -59.62 9.52 -4.38
C TYR A 710 -60.80 10.50 -4.17
N SER A 711 -61.82 10.10 -3.40
CA SER A 711 -63.07 10.86 -3.22
C SER A 711 -63.42 11.13 -1.75
N GLN A 712 -62.41 11.17 -0.87
CA GLN A 712 -62.56 11.42 0.56
C GLN A 712 -61.89 12.76 0.94
N PRO A 713 -62.19 13.36 2.10
CA PRO A 713 -61.49 14.55 2.56
C PRO A 713 -60.01 14.25 2.82
N ALA A 714 -59.12 15.11 2.33
CA ALA A 714 -57.68 14.99 2.47
C ALA A 714 -57.01 16.31 2.89
N LEU A 715 -55.85 16.18 3.50
CA LEU A 715 -54.94 17.27 3.79
C LEU A 715 -53.81 17.28 2.76
N LEU A 716 -53.59 18.41 2.11
CA LEU A 716 -52.50 18.62 1.17
C LEU A 716 -51.48 19.58 1.77
N GLU A 717 -50.25 19.12 1.91
CA GLU A 717 -49.14 19.88 2.49
C GLU A 717 -48.07 20.14 1.43
N ILE A 718 -47.60 21.38 1.33
CA ILE A 718 -46.44 21.75 0.54
C ILE A 718 -45.23 21.77 1.46
N ILE A 719 -44.19 21.02 1.12
CA ILE A 719 -43.01 20.77 1.94
C ILE A 719 -41.77 21.20 1.16
N ASP A 720 -40.87 21.96 1.79
CA ASP A 720 -39.58 22.32 1.19
C ASP A 720 -38.57 21.16 1.22
N LEU A 721 -37.41 21.32 0.56
CA LEU A 721 -36.36 20.29 0.53
C LEU A 721 -35.74 19.99 1.91
N ASN A 722 -35.95 20.85 2.91
CA ASN A 722 -35.50 20.64 4.28
C ASN A 722 -36.58 19.93 5.14
N GLY A 723 -37.67 19.47 4.52
CA GLY A 723 -38.76 18.75 5.19
C GLY A 723 -39.72 19.64 5.97
N ARG A 724 -39.69 20.96 5.81
CA ARG A 724 -40.59 21.88 6.50
C ARG A 724 -41.86 22.11 5.70
N THR A 725 -43.01 21.94 6.33
CA THR A 725 -44.30 22.27 5.71
C THR A 725 -44.43 23.80 5.59
N VAL A 726 -44.44 24.29 4.35
CA VAL A 726 -44.53 25.72 4.02
C VAL A 726 -45.97 26.18 3.77
N ARG A 727 -46.88 25.26 3.37
CA ARG A 727 -48.33 25.52 3.26
C ARG A 727 -49.15 24.26 3.49
N VAL A 728 -50.39 24.45 3.91
CA VAL A 728 -51.36 23.37 4.14
C VAL A 728 -52.72 23.78 3.57
N TYR A 729 -53.40 22.84 2.92
CA TYR A 729 -54.73 22.99 2.35
C TYR A 729 -55.63 21.83 2.75
N ASN A 730 -56.87 22.13 3.12
CA ASN A 730 -57.91 21.12 3.34
C ASN A 730 -58.71 20.93 2.04
N VAL A 731 -58.74 19.70 1.52
CA VAL A 731 -59.50 19.34 0.32
C VAL A 731 -60.82 18.70 0.75
N SER A 732 -61.94 19.38 0.48
CA SER A 732 -63.31 18.91 0.78
C SER A 732 -63.98 18.26 -0.43
N ASN A 733 -65.02 17.47 -0.16
CA ASN A 733 -65.58 16.35 -0.95
C ASN A 733 -66.16 16.62 -2.37
N THR A 734 -65.78 17.67 -3.09
CA THR A 734 -66.44 18.02 -4.37
C THR A 734 -65.56 17.98 -5.63
N GLY A 735 -64.30 17.51 -5.55
CA GLY A 735 -63.49 17.29 -6.76
C GLY A 735 -62.18 16.53 -6.54
N ASN A 736 -61.70 15.85 -7.58
CA ASN A 736 -60.40 15.17 -7.62
C ASN A 736 -59.24 16.11 -8.02
N ARG A 737 -59.51 17.39 -8.25
CA ARG A 737 -58.52 18.40 -8.66
C ARG A 737 -58.56 19.62 -7.74
N PHE A 738 -57.38 20.11 -7.39
CA PHE A 738 -57.14 21.25 -6.52
C PHE A 738 -56.12 22.20 -7.14
N ASP A 739 -56.42 23.50 -7.17
CA ASP A 739 -55.54 24.51 -7.75
C ASP A 739 -55.07 25.51 -6.69
N PHE A 740 -53.78 25.87 -6.67
CA PHE A 740 -53.24 26.92 -5.82
C PHE A 740 -52.25 27.84 -6.56
N THR A 741 -52.01 29.03 -6.02
CA THR A 741 -50.99 29.96 -6.53
C THR A 741 -49.66 29.78 -5.78
N THR A 742 -48.57 29.85 -6.54
CA THR A 742 -47.18 29.83 -6.06
C THR A 742 -46.73 31.17 -5.48
N HIS A 743 -47.55 32.23 -5.58
CA HIS A 743 -47.22 33.57 -5.08
C HIS A 743 -46.85 33.53 -3.58
N GLY A 744 -45.61 33.86 -3.24
CA GLY A 744 -45.06 33.80 -1.88
C GLY A 744 -44.27 32.53 -1.54
N LEU A 745 -44.04 31.64 -2.50
CA LEU A 745 -43.04 30.56 -2.43
C LEU A 745 -41.80 30.97 -3.26
N ASN A 746 -40.61 30.53 -2.84
CA ASN A 746 -39.36 30.82 -3.56
C ASN A 746 -39.25 29.94 -4.81
N LYS A 747 -38.39 30.35 -5.76
CA LYS A 747 -38.02 29.51 -6.91
C LYS A 747 -37.19 28.32 -6.43
N ALA A 748 -37.83 27.17 -6.27
CA ALA A 748 -37.23 25.95 -5.75
C ALA A 748 -38.11 24.73 -6.08
N THR A 749 -37.60 23.55 -5.77
CA THR A 749 -38.39 22.30 -5.78
C THR A 749 -39.08 22.13 -4.43
N TYR A 750 -40.37 21.78 -4.48
CA TYR A 750 -41.20 21.48 -3.32
C TYR A 750 -41.85 20.10 -3.50
N TRP A 751 -42.25 19.50 -2.39
CA TRP A 751 -43.05 18.30 -2.38
C TRP A 751 -44.49 18.64 -2.01
N ILE A 752 -45.44 18.02 -2.69
CA ILE A 752 -46.82 17.97 -2.23
C ILE A 752 -47.02 16.62 -1.56
N ARG A 753 -47.40 16.62 -0.28
CA ARG A 753 -47.79 15.43 0.48
C ARG A 753 -49.29 15.47 0.71
N VAL A 754 -49.97 14.36 0.43
CA VAL A 754 -51.41 14.21 0.70
C VAL A 754 -51.62 13.15 1.78
N THR A 755 -52.39 13.49 2.81
CA THR A 755 -52.81 12.56 3.87
C THR A 755 -54.34 12.54 4.01
N ASP A 756 -54.91 11.44 4.50
CA ASP A 756 -56.35 11.34 4.76
C ASP A 756 -56.76 12.12 6.04
N SER A 757 -58.06 12.21 6.31
CA SER A 757 -58.60 12.90 7.50
C SER A 757 -58.15 12.32 8.86
N ARG A 758 -57.44 11.19 8.88
CA ARG A 758 -56.85 10.55 10.06
C ARG A 758 -55.31 10.67 10.08
N GLY A 759 -54.72 11.40 9.13
CA GLY A 759 -53.27 11.61 9.02
C GLY A 759 -52.52 10.46 8.33
N LYS A 760 -53.22 9.50 7.69
CA LYS A 760 -52.56 8.42 6.95
C LYS A 760 -52.08 8.94 5.59
N PHE A 761 -50.81 8.67 5.26
CA PHE A 761 -50.21 9.03 3.97
C PHE A 761 -50.94 8.37 2.77
N ILE A 762 -51.22 9.16 1.73
CA ILE A 762 -51.86 8.73 0.48
C ILE A 762 -50.86 8.74 -0.67
N ALA A 763 -50.25 9.89 -0.95
CA ALA A 763 -49.29 10.06 -2.04
C ALA A 763 -48.45 11.32 -1.82
N SER A 764 -47.29 11.39 -2.47
CA SER A 764 -46.53 12.62 -2.61
C SER A 764 -45.87 12.71 -3.97
N GLU A 765 -45.74 13.92 -4.48
CA GLU A 765 -45.09 14.20 -5.78
C GLU A 765 -44.37 15.54 -5.71
N ALA A 766 -43.23 15.64 -6.39
CA ALA A 766 -42.44 16.86 -6.41
C ALA A 766 -42.90 17.80 -7.53
N PHE A 767 -42.83 19.10 -7.28
CA PHE A 767 -42.98 20.12 -8.32
C PHE A 767 -41.98 21.25 -8.15
N SER A 768 -41.61 21.86 -9.27
CA SER A 768 -40.65 22.95 -9.31
C SER A 768 -41.33 24.28 -9.64
N ILE A 769 -40.93 25.34 -8.96
CA ILE A 769 -41.34 26.72 -9.24
C ILE A 769 -40.17 27.44 -9.94
N LYS A 770 -40.43 27.99 -11.13
CA LYS A 770 -39.41 28.63 -11.99
C LYS A 770 -39.33 30.13 -11.88
#